data_AF-A0A0K8VFF5-F1
#
_entry.id   AF-A0A0K8VFF5-F1
#
_cell.length_a   1.000
_cell.length_b   1.000
_cell.length_c   1.000
_cell.angle_alpha   90.00
_cell.angle_beta   90.00
_cell.angle_gamma   90.00
#
_symmetry.space_group_name_H-M   'P 1'
#
loop_
_entity.id
_entity.type
_entity.pdbx_description
1 polymer ?
#
loop_
_entity_poly.entity_id
_entity_poly.type
_entity_poly.pdbx_seq_one_letter_code
_entity_poly.pdbx_strand_id
1 'polypeptide(L)'
;MKFAEHLGAHITPEWRKQYINYEEMKAMLYAAVEQAPSAELADPEVLSRYFAKFDEQFFHYCDKELAKINTFYSEKMAEATRKYGNLRSELSETLEMGAVKKQPAWKSKTPLGKKNVPARKIQDLKLAFSEFYLGLILLQNYQNLNFTGFRKILKKHDKLLNVCDGVKWREEYVEAAHFYVNKDIDRLIQETERAFTNDIEGGDRQKAMKRLRVPPLGEQQSPWTTFKVGLFSGAFVVLFLTVILSAIFHGFGDDWRVGLRMFRGPFLIIEFIFLWGVNVYGWRSSGVNHVLIFELDPRNHLSEQNIMEVASVFGVIWAICVLCYIYCESLGIPQYSAPIFLYTLMLAFLLNPTKTFHHEARYWAVRVLSRVIMAPFFFVTFADFWLADQLNSIVPAFLDIPFIICFFGENPNWQKTSYGGSSCVRDISMVRPIVAILPAYWRFAQCIRRYRDTREAFPHLVNAAKYATSFFVVIFSYKFQITSDGYFTSKDNPWFYCWIVAAIVSSCYAYTWDIKMDWGLFDAKAGDNRFLREEIVYSSTWFYYFGIVEDLVLRFGWTVSMSLIEAGYMEGDVMMTILSPLEVFRRFIWNYFRLENEHLNNCGKFRAVRDISVAPMDCSDQTTILRMMDEEDGVVNRRGKTKGLSKKKEQQRLLLLQGESVEDLCS
;
A
#
# COMPACT_ATOMS: atom_id res chain seq x y z
N MET A 1 6.14 27.28 -8.19
CA MET A 1 6.38 25.86 -7.79
C MET A 1 5.11 25.02 -7.84
N LYS A 2 4.01 25.44 -7.21
CA LYS A 2 2.76 24.67 -7.03
C LYS A 2 2.22 23.80 -8.17
N PHE A 3 2.34 24.17 -9.46
CA PHE A 3 1.69 23.39 -10.52
C PHE A 3 2.29 21.99 -10.73
N ALA A 4 3.61 21.81 -10.59
CA ALA A 4 4.22 20.49 -10.72
C ALA A 4 3.86 19.56 -9.56
N GLU A 5 3.81 20.11 -8.33
CA GLU A 5 3.30 19.43 -7.13
C GLU A 5 1.82 19.05 -7.30
N HIS A 6 1.00 19.97 -7.83
CA HIS A 6 -0.42 19.73 -8.11
C HIS A 6 -0.62 18.66 -9.20
N LEU A 7 0.13 18.72 -10.30
CA LEU A 7 0.09 17.72 -11.36
C LEU A 7 0.50 16.35 -10.81
N GLY A 8 1.60 16.27 -10.06
CA GLY A 8 2.05 15.04 -9.40
C GLY A 8 1.02 14.45 -8.44
N ALA A 9 0.26 15.28 -7.73
CA ALA A 9 -0.79 14.85 -6.80
C ALA A 9 -2.11 14.41 -7.47
N HIS A 10 -2.40 14.86 -8.70
CA HIS A 10 -3.66 14.58 -9.40
C HIS A 10 -3.51 13.66 -10.63
N ILE A 11 -2.29 13.21 -10.92
CA ILE A 11 -2.02 12.18 -11.93
C ILE A 11 -2.63 10.83 -11.51
N THR A 12 -3.39 10.20 -12.40
CA THR A 12 -3.73 8.77 -12.31
C THR A 12 -2.43 7.95 -12.36
N PRO A 13 -2.01 7.22 -11.31
CA PRO A 13 -0.68 6.59 -11.23
C PRO A 13 -0.33 5.68 -12.41
N GLU A 14 -1.31 4.92 -12.89
CA GLU A 14 -1.23 3.96 -14.01
C GLU A 14 -1.01 4.65 -15.34
N TRP A 15 -1.41 5.92 -15.45
CA TRP A 15 -1.27 6.73 -16.66
C TRP A 15 -0.11 7.73 -16.53
N ARG A 16 0.66 7.70 -15.44
CA ARG A 16 1.76 8.66 -15.13
C ARG A 16 2.68 8.93 -16.32
N LYS A 17 3.08 7.89 -17.07
CA LYS A 17 3.95 8.01 -18.27
C LYS A 17 3.27 8.70 -19.46
N GLN A 18 1.95 8.66 -19.52
CA GLN A 18 1.11 9.20 -20.59
C GLN A 18 0.77 10.68 -20.39
N TYR A 19 0.92 11.22 -19.18
CA TYR A 19 0.84 12.66 -18.96
C TYR A 19 2.06 13.38 -19.53
N ILE A 20 1.91 14.69 -19.77
CA ILE A 20 2.99 15.59 -20.16
C ILE A 20 4.14 15.56 -19.14
N ASN A 21 5.38 15.37 -19.61
CA ASN A 21 6.56 15.37 -18.76
C ASN A 21 7.01 16.79 -18.38
N TYR A 22 6.15 17.47 -17.62
CA TYR A 22 6.27 18.88 -17.28
C TYR A 22 7.59 19.24 -16.59
N GLU A 23 8.16 18.34 -15.77
CA GLU A 23 9.44 18.58 -15.09
C GLU A 23 10.65 18.44 -16.02
N GLU A 24 10.66 17.47 -16.95
CA GLU A 24 11.74 17.39 -17.96
C GLU A 24 11.70 18.61 -18.89
N MET A 25 10.54 18.99 -19.41
CA MET A 25 10.39 20.19 -20.25
C MET A 25 10.79 21.48 -19.52
N LYS A 26 10.48 21.56 -18.21
CA LYS A 26 10.89 22.67 -17.34
C LYS A 26 12.40 22.68 -17.12
N ALA A 27 13.04 21.52 -17.00
CA ALA A 27 14.50 21.40 -16.90
C ALA A 27 15.19 21.82 -18.21
N MET A 28 14.65 21.44 -19.37
CA MET A 28 15.15 21.91 -20.68
C MET A 28 15.17 23.44 -20.78
N LEU A 29 14.07 24.09 -20.40
CA LEU A 29 13.95 25.55 -20.42
C LEU A 29 14.95 26.25 -19.49
N TYR A 30 15.19 25.72 -18.28
CA TYR A 30 16.21 26.29 -17.39
C TYR A 30 17.63 26.04 -17.91
N ALA A 31 17.91 24.85 -18.45
CA ALA A 31 19.21 24.55 -19.05
C ALA A 31 19.53 25.47 -20.23
N ALA A 32 18.54 25.80 -21.08
CA ALA A 32 18.72 26.74 -22.19
C ALA A 32 19.09 28.16 -21.73
N VAL A 33 18.46 28.65 -20.66
CA VAL A 33 18.77 29.97 -20.09
C VAL A 33 20.12 29.97 -19.35
N GLU A 34 20.48 28.89 -18.67
CA GLU A 34 21.77 28.77 -17.96
C GLU A 34 22.97 28.56 -18.89
N GLN A 35 22.77 27.90 -20.04
CA GLN A 35 23.79 27.61 -21.04
C GLN A 35 23.85 28.64 -22.18
N ALA A 36 22.96 29.64 -22.17
CA ALA A 36 22.94 30.71 -23.16
C ALA A 36 24.29 31.45 -23.21
N PRO A 37 24.84 31.75 -24.40
CA PRO A 37 25.98 32.65 -24.54
C PRO A 37 25.68 34.00 -23.87
N SER A 38 26.65 34.59 -23.19
CA SER A 38 26.44 35.89 -22.54
C SER A 38 26.16 36.96 -23.59
N ALA A 39 24.99 37.60 -23.50
CA ALA A 39 24.55 38.65 -24.43
C ALA A 39 25.47 39.90 -24.46
N GLU A 40 26.39 40.04 -23.50
CA GLU A 40 27.41 41.10 -23.46
C GLU A 40 28.71 40.72 -24.22
N LEU A 41 28.90 39.44 -24.55
CA LEU A 41 30.14 38.87 -25.08
C LEU A 41 29.96 38.07 -26.38
N ALA A 42 28.74 37.68 -26.72
CA ALA A 42 28.41 36.92 -27.93
C ALA A 42 27.85 37.81 -29.03
N ASP A 43 28.17 37.48 -30.28
CA ASP A 43 27.54 38.09 -31.44
C ASP A 43 26.02 37.83 -31.44
N PRO A 44 25.15 38.83 -31.69
CA PRO A 44 23.71 38.64 -31.80
C PRO A 44 23.28 37.51 -32.75
N GLU A 45 24.04 37.25 -33.83
CA GLU A 45 23.74 36.15 -34.76
C GLU A 45 23.97 34.78 -34.11
N VAL A 46 24.99 34.67 -33.25
CA VAL A 46 25.28 33.44 -32.47
C VAL A 46 24.22 33.22 -31.41
N LEU A 47 23.74 34.28 -30.75
CA LEU A 47 22.67 34.21 -29.75
C LEU A 47 21.34 33.77 -30.39
N SER A 48 20.97 34.39 -31.51
CA SER A 48 19.78 34.04 -32.29
C SER A 48 19.82 32.58 -32.76
N ARG A 49 20.96 32.14 -33.32
CA ARG A 49 21.15 30.74 -33.76
C ARG A 49 21.13 29.74 -32.60
N TYR A 50 21.56 30.13 -31.40
CA TYR A 50 21.45 29.29 -30.21
C TYR A 50 20.00 29.06 -29.81
N PHE A 51 19.20 30.13 -29.69
CA PHE A 51 17.79 30.01 -29.33
C PHE A 51 16.95 29.33 -30.41
N ALA A 52 17.14 29.67 -31.70
CA ALA A 52 16.44 28.98 -32.78
C ALA A 52 16.68 27.45 -32.79
N LYS A 53 17.90 27.00 -32.44
CA LYS A 53 18.21 25.58 -32.28
C LYS A 53 17.58 24.98 -31.03
N PHE A 54 17.48 25.73 -29.94
CA PHE A 54 16.77 25.29 -28.75
C PHE A 54 15.27 25.13 -29.04
N ASP A 55 14.66 26.10 -29.72
CA ASP A 55 13.23 26.10 -30.06
C ASP A 55 12.88 24.90 -30.96
N GLU A 56 13.71 24.58 -31.96
CA GLU A 56 13.58 23.37 -32.78
C GLU A 56 13.55 22.09 -31.91
N GLN A 57 14.45 21.99 -30.93
CA GLN A 57 14.50 20.84 -30.01
C GLN A 57 13.31 20.81 -29.04
N PHE A 58 12.90 21.97 -28.53
CA PHE A 58 11.81 22.12 -27.58
C PHE A 58 10.46 21.81 -28.22
N PHE A 59 10.16 22.37 -29.39
CA PHE A 59 8.93 22.09 -30.13
C PHE A 59 8.89 20.67 -30.67
N HIS A 60 10.02 20.08 -31.10
CA HIS A 60 10.07 18.65 -31.44
C HIS A 60 9.74 17.74 -30.23
N TYR A 61 10.16 18.13 -29.02
CA TYR A 61 9.76 17.42 -27.80
C TYR A 61 8.26 17.65 -27.49
N CYS A 62 7.74 18.86 -27.70
CA CYS A 62 6.31 19.16 -27.57
C CYS A 62 5.46 18.31 -28.53
N ASP A 63 5.85 18.15 -29.80
CA ASP A 63 5.21 17.26 -30.78
C ASP A 63 5.15 15.81 -30.29
N LYS A 64 6.28 15.29 -29.79
CA LYS A 64 6.38 13.92 -29.26
C LYS A 64 5.44 13.70 -28.07
N GLU A 65 5.39 14.64 -27.13
CA GLU A 65 4.48 14.58 -25.98
C GLU A 65 3.01 14.73 -26.41
N LEU A 66 2.72 15.61 -27.37
CA LEU A 66 1.38 15.83 -27.90
C LEU A 66 0.86 14.61 -28.66
N ALA A 67 1.72 13.95 -29.45
CA ALA A 67 1.40 12.70 -30.14
C ALA A 67 1.11 11.56 -29.14
N LYS A 68 1.94 11.41 -28.10
CA LYS A 68 1.72 10.46 -27.00
C LYS A 68 0.36 10.68 -26.34
N ILE A 69 0.05 11.92 -25.96
CA ILE A 69 -1.20 12.29 -25.28
C ILE A 69 -2.43 12.07 -26.16
N ASN A 70 -2.36 12.47 -27.44
CA ASN A 70 -3.44 12.24 -28.41
C ASN A 70 -3.69 10.74 -28.65
N THR A 71 -2.64 9.94 -28.80
CA THR A 71 -2.76 8.49 -29.05
C THR A 71 -3.44 7.81 -27.86
N PHE A 72 -2.94 8.05 -26.65
CA PHE A 72 -3.50 7.46 -25.43
C PHE A 72 -4.96 7.89 -25.20
N TYR A 73 -5.26 9.18 -25.33
CA TYR A 73 -6.63 9.68 -25.17
C TYR A 73 -7.60 9.05 -26.19
N SER A 74 -7.18 8.96 -27.46
CA SER A 74 -8.02 8.40 -28.53
C SER A 74 -8.28 6.90 -28.33
N GLU A 75 -7.27 6.14 -27.89
CA GLU A 75 -7.44 4.73 -27.51
C GLU A 75 -8.43 4.58 -26.34
N LYS A 76 -8.29 5.40 -25.29
CA LYS A 76 -9.18 5.37 -24.12
C LYS A 76 -10.61 5.80 -24.43
N MET A 77 -10.80 6.78 -25.31
CA MET A 77 -12.13 7.17 -25.81
C MET A 77 -12.80 6.05 -26.62
N ALA A 78 -12.04 5.35 -27.46
CA ALA A 78 -12.54 4.19 -28.21
C ALA A 78 -12.82 2.98 -27.31
N GLU A 79 -12.03 2.75 -26.25
CA GLU A 79 -12.33 1.79 -25.19
C GLU A 79 -13.61 2.15 -24.44
N ALA A 80 -13.76 3.42 -24.04
CA ALA A 80 -14.90 3.91 -23.28
C ALA A 80 -16.22 3.79 -24.06
N THR A 81 -16.21 4.18 -25.34
CA THR A 81 -17.38 4.08 -26.22
C THR A 81 -17.83 2.63 -26.39
N ARG A 82 -16.89 1.69 -26.59
CA ARG A 82 -17.19 0.24 -26.67
C ARG A 82 -17.74 -0.30 -25.34
N LYS A 83 -17.13 0.06 -24.20
CA LYS A 83 -17.62 -0.32 -22.86
C LYS A 83 -19.04 0.18 -22.61
N TYR A 84 -19.34 1.42 -22.98
CA TYR A 84 -20.69 1.98 -22.83
C TYR A 84 -21.74 1.21 -23.64
N GLY A 85 -21.44 0.89 -24.90
CA GLY A 85 -22.31 0.09 -25.76
C GLY A 85 -22.64 -1.28 -25.14
N ASN A 86 -21.62 -2.00 -24.66
CA ASN A 86 -21.79 -3.30 -24.02
C ASN A 86 -22.63 -3.21 -22.74
N LEU A 87 -22.32 -2.26 -21.84
CA LEU A 87 -23.06 -2.04 -20.59
C LEU A 87 -24.52 -1.67 -20.84
N ARG A 88 -24.80 -0.90 -21.89
CA ARG A 88 -26.16 -0.49 -22.27
C ARG A 88 -26.96 -1.64 -22.91
N SER A 89 -26.33 -2.53 -23.68
CA SER A 89 -26.95 -3.77 -24.16
C SER A 89 -27.33 -4.67 -22.97
N GLU A 90 -26.37 -4.96 -22.09
CA GLU A 90 -26.60 -5.85 -20.95
C GLU A 90 -27.67 -5.29 -19.99
N LEU A 91 -27.72 -3.96 -19.82
CA LEU A 91 -28.78 -3.28 -19.09
C LEU A 91 -30.15 -3.45 -19.77
N SER A 92 -30.26 -3.27 -21.08
CA SER A 92 -31.52 -3.45 -21.82
C SER A 92 -32.03 -4.89 -21.71
N GLU A 93 -31.19 -5.88 -22.01
CA GLU A 93 -31.50 -7.31 -21.88
C GLU A 93 -32.00 -7.65 -20.46
N THR A 94 -31.35 -7.07 -19.45
CA THR A 94 -31.67 -7.30 -18.03
C THR A 94 -32.99 -6.65 -17.61
N LEU A 95 -33.35 -5.52 -18.22
CA LEU A 95 -34.65 -4.86 -18.02
C LEU A 95 -35.78 -5.58 -18.77
N GLU A 96 -35.52 -6.05 -19.99
CA GLU A 96 -36.45 -6.83 -20.82
C GLU A 96 -36.80 -8.18 -20.17
N MET A 97 -35.80 -8.92 -19.68
CA MET A 97 -36.02 -10.13 -18.87
C MET A 97 -36.92 -9.87 -17.64
N GLY A 98 -36.85 -8.66 -17.06
CA GLY A 98 -37.72 -8.23 -15.97
C GLY A 98 -39.16 -7.88 -16.39
N ALA A 99 -39.38 -7.55 -17.66
CA ALA A 99 -40.68 -7.14 -18.21
C ALA A 99 -41.54 -8.32 -18.69
N VAL A 100 -40.92 -9.39 -19.19
CA VAL A 100 -41.61 -10.57 -19.76
C VAL A 100 -42.40 -11.37 -18.72
N LYS A 101 -42.05 -11.32 -17.43
CA LYS A 101 -42.75 -12.03 -16.34
C LYS A 101 -44.03 -11.33 -15.83
N LYS A 102 -44.90 -10.83 -16.71
CA LYS A 102 -46.28 -10.45 -16.35
C LYS A 102 -47.16 -11.71 -16.29
N GLN A 103 -47.40 -12.25 -15.10
CA GLN A 103 -48.46 -13.25 -14.91
C GLN A 103 -49.86 -12.62 -15.05
N PRO A 104 -50.90 -13.38 -15.44
CA PRO A 104 -52.27 -12.87 -15.56
C PRO A 104 -52.81 -12.34 -14.24
N ALA A 105 -53.66 -11.32 -14.31
CA ALA A 105 -54.03 -10.45 -13.18
C ALA A 105 -54.77 -11.12 -11.99
N TRP A 106 -55.16 -12.39 -12.07
CA TRP A 106 -56.07 -13.02 -11.09
C TRP A 106 -55.40 -13.57 -9.81
N LYS A 107 -54.07 -13.47 -9.66
CA LYS A 107 -53.35 -13.92 -8.44
C LYS A 107 -52.65 -12.82 -7.63
N SER A 108 -52.82 -11.54 -7.97
CA SER A 108 -52.15 -10.44 -7.26
C SER A 108 -52.94 -9.94 -6.04
N LYS A 109 -52.54 -10.38 -4.84
CA LYS A 109 -52.83 -9.68 -3.57
C LYS A 109 -51.56 -9.01 -3.02
N THR A 110 -51.05 -7.99 -3.72
CA THR A 110 -50.16 -6.95 -3.16
C THR A 110 -50.05 -5.78 -4.16
N PRO A 111 -50.12 -4.51 -3.72
CA PRO A 111 -49.85 -3.37 -4.58
C PRO A 111 -48.32 -3.16 -4.74
N LEU A 112 -47.95 -2.38 -5.77
CA LEU A 112 -46.57 -2.03 -6.19
C LEU A 112 -45.78 -3.16 -6.86
N GLY A 113 -45.87 -3.23 -8.18
CA GLY A 113 -45.05 -4.10 -9.01
C GLY A 113 -43.58 -3.71 -9.01
N LYS A 114 -42.75 -4.45 -8.27
CA LYS A 114 -41.29 -4.45 -8.44
C LYS A 114 -40.92 -5.33 -9.65
N LYS A 115 -40.05 -4.83 -10.53
CA LYS A 115 -39.51 -5.60 -11.66
C LYS A 115 -38.80 -6.86 -11.12
N ASN A 116 -39.21 -8.05 -11.56
CA ASN A 116 -38.64 -9.34 -11.12
C ASN A 116 -37.32 -9.65 -11.85
N VAL A 117 -36.35 -8.76 -11.71
CA VAL A 117 -34.97 -8.95 -12.19
C VAL A 117 -34.15 -9.58 -11.06
N PRO A 118 -33.22 -10.51 -11.33
CA PRO A 118 -32.33 -11.05 -10.30
C PRO A 118 -31.56 -9.93 -9.60
N ALA A 119 -31.78 -9.75 -8.29
CA ALA A 119 -31.21 -8.66 -7.51
C ALA A 119 -29.67 -8.60 -7.60
N ARG A 120 -29.04 -9.78 -7.75
CA ARG A 120 -27.59 -9.94 -7.98
C ARG A 120 -27.14 -9.31 -9.31
N LYS A 121 -27.80 -9.61 -10.43
CA LYS A 121 -27.42 -9.05 -11.75
C LYS A 121 -27.60 -7.52 -11.79
N ILE A 122 -28.62 -6.98 -11.12
CA ILE A 122 -28.74 -5.52 -10.93
C ILE A 122 -27.60 -4.96 -10.06
N GLN A 123 -27.16 -5.68 -9.03
CA GLN A 123 -26.04 -5.26 -8.19
C GLN A 123 -24.71 -5.28 -8.96
N ASP A 124 -24.50 -6.29 -9.81
CA ASP A 124 -23.33 -6.41 -10.67
C ASP A 124 -23.31 -5.27 -11.72
N LEU A 125 -24.44 -4.97 -12.39
CA LEU A 125 -24.58 -3.80 -13.27
C LEU A 125 -24.37 -2.47 -12.51
N LYS A 126 -24.88 -2.35 -11.28
CA LYS A 126 -24.68 -1.16 -10.43
C LYS A 126 -23.22 -0.92 -10.05
N LEU A 127 -22.40 -1.97 -10.02
CA LEU A 127 -20.96 -1.88 -9.83
C LEU A 127 -20.29 -1.47 -11.15
N ALA A 128 -20.53 -2.21 -12.23
CA ALA A 128 -19.91 -1.99 -13.54
C ALA A 128 -20.18 -0.58 -14.13
N PHE A 129 -21.39 -0.05 -13.98
CA PHE A 129 -21.68 1.35 -14.36
C PHE A 129 -20.94 2.38 -13.49
N SER A 130 -20.67 2.07 -12.22
CA SER A 130 -19.90 2.97 -11.36
C SER A 130 -18.41 2.94 -11.69
N GLU A 131 -17.83 1.76 -11.96
CA GLU A 131 -16.46 1.63 -12.47
C GLU A 131 -16.31 2.37 -13.80
N PHE A 132 -17.28 2.21 -14.70
CA PHE A 132 -17.28 2.88 -15.99
C PHE A 132 -17.37 4.41 -15.89
N TYR A 133 -18.33 4.94 -15.10
CA TYR A 133 -18.45 6.37 -14.85
C TYR A 133 -17.16 6.95 -14.28
N LEU A 134 -16.53 6.24 -13.34
CA LEU A 134 -15.26 6.64 -12.76
C LEU A 134 -14.14 6.73 -13.80
N GLY A 135 -14.02 5.74 -14.70
CA GLY A 135 -13.08 5.77 -15.81
C GLY A 135 -13.28 6.95 -16.77
N LEU A 136 -14.52 7.41 -16.97
CA LEU A 136 -14.80 8.63 -17.73
C LEU A 136 -14.29 9.89 -17.01
N ILE A 137 -14.52 10.00 -15.70
CA ILE A 137 -14.00 11.12 -14.89
C ILE A 137 -12.46 11.15 -14.90
N LEU A 138 -11.80 9.99 -14.79
CA LEU A 138 -10.34 9.90 -14.93
C LEU A 138 -9.87 10.48 -16.27
N LEU A 139 -10.55 10.13 -17.36
CA LEU A 139 -10.19 10.55 -18.72
C LEU A 139 -10.45 12.05 -18.98
N GLN A 140 -11.52 12.60 -18.39
CA GLN A 140 -11.80 14.04 -18.37
C GLN A 140 -10.73 14.81 -17.57
N ASN A 141 -10.33 14.29 -16.40
CA ASN A 141 -9.22 14.86 -15.62
C ASN A 141 -7.90 14.80 -16.40
N TYR A 142 -7.62 13.70 -17.10
CA TYR A 142 -6.44 13.55 -17.97
C TYR A 142 -6.41 14.59 -19.09
N GLN A 143 -7.53 14.81 -19.80
CA GLN A 143 -7.67 15.87 -20.81
C GLN A 143 -7.33 17.25 -20.21
N ASN A 144 -7.98 17.62 -19.10
CA ASN A 144 -7.82 18.93 -18.49
C ASN A 144 -6.41 19.18 -17.93
N LEU A 145 -5.80 18.20 -17.27
CA LEU A 145 -4.46 18.32 -16.69
C LEU A 145 -3.38 18.47 -17.77
N ASN A 146 -3.46 17.68 -18.86
CA ASN A 146 -2.50 17.78 -19.97
C ASN A 146 -2.64 19.10 -20.73
N PHE A 147 -3.85 19.55 -21.02
CA PHE A 147 -4.10 20.87 -21.61
C PHE A 147 -3.52 22.01 -20.74
N THR A 148 -3.80 21.96 -19.43
CA THR A 148 -3.25 22.94 -18.47
C THR A 148 -1.72 22.89 -18.41
N GLY A 149 -1.14 21.69 -18.51
CA GLY A 149 0.31 21.47 -18.55
C GLY A 149 0.96 22.10 -19.78
N PHE A 150 0.44 21.83 -20.99
CA PHE A 150 0.91 22.48 -22.22
C PHE A 150 0.80 24.00 -22.13
N ARG A 151 -0.37 24.54 -21.74
CA ARG A 151 -0.57 25.98 -21.61
C ARG A 151 0.41 26.63 -20.62
N LYS A 152 0.75 25.95 -19.50
CA LYS A 152 1.70 26.45 -18.50
C LYS A 152 3.17 26.27 -18.89
N ILE A 153 3.54 25.27 -19.69
CA ILE A 153 4.93 25.11 -20.14
C ILE A 153 5.24 26.04 -21.32
N LEU A 154 4.28 26.24 -22.23
CA LEU A 154 4.39 27.18 -23.34
C LEU A 154 4.38 28.64 -22.85
N LYS A 155 3.51 29.03 -21.91
CA LYS A 155 3.60 30.35 -21.24
C LYS A 155 4.91 30.53 -20.45
N LYS A 156 5.58 29.45 -20.04
CA LYS A 156 6.91 29.51 -19.39
C LYS A 156 8.04 29.70 -20.40
N HIS A 157 7.97 29.04 -21.56
CA HIS A 157 8.87 29.25 -22.69
C HIS A 157 8.89 30.73 -23.07
N ASP A 158 7.72 31.28 -23.39
CA ASP A 158 7.53 32.67 -23.82
C ASP A 158 8.05 33.67 -22.78
N LYS A 159 7.75 33.46 -21.49
CA LYS A 159 8.25 34.33 -20.39
C LYS A 159 9.75 34.19 -20.11
N LEU A 160 10.41 33.09 -20.50
CA LEU A 160 11.85 32.89 -20.27
C LEU A 160 12.71 33.36 -21.44
N LEU A 161 12.21 33.22 -22.67
CA LEU A 161 12.92 33.60 -23.90
C LEU A 161 12.49 34.98 -24.45
N ASN A 162 11.41 35.56 -23.90
CA ASN A 162 10.82 36.83 -24.33
C ASN A 162 10.33 36.80 -25.80
N VAL A 163 9.59 35.75 -26.14
CA VAL A 163 9.01 35.48 -27.48
C VAL A 163 7.52 35.14 -27.37
N CYS A 164 6.78 35.15 -28.49
CA CYS A 164 5.36 34.76 -28.54
C CYS A 164 5.12 33.38 -29.21
N ASP A 165 6.16 32.60 -29.52
CA ASP A 165 6.03 31.41 -30.36
C ASP A 165 5.41 30.20 -29.65
N GLY A 166 5.53 30.10 -28.32
CA GLY A 166 4.83 29.09 -27.52
C GLY A 166 3.32 29.27 -27.49
N VAL A 167 2.82 30.53 -27.46
CA VAL A 167 1.41 30.86 -27.64
C VAL A 167 0.92 30.44 -29.02
N LYS A 168 1.64 30.80 -30.10
CA LYS A 168 1.28 30.39 -31.48
C LYS A 168 1.20 28.88 -31.61
N TRP A 169 2.22 28.15 -31.12
CA TRP A 169 2.24 26.69 -31.16
C TRP A 169 1.10 26.07 -30.32
N ARG A 170 0.71 26.68 -29.20
CA ARG A 170 -0.46 26.25 -28.42
C ARG A 170 -1.74 26.30 -29.25
N GLU A 171 -1.96 27.41 -29.94
CA GLU A 171 -3.18 27.67 -30.70
C GLU A 171 -3.25 26.80 -31.96
N GLU A 172 -2.13 26.65 -32.67
CA GLU A 172 -2.05 25.83 -33.89
C GLU A 172 -2.11 24.33 -33.60
N TYR A 173 -1.42 23.82 -32.57
CA TYR A 173 -1.26 22.38 -32.33
C TYR A 173 -2.07 21.84 -31.14
N VAL A 174 -2.11 22.53 -30.00
CA VAL A 174 -2.73 22.01 -28.76
C VAL A 174 -4.23 22.26 -28.74
N GLU A 175 -4.68 23.45 -29.13
CA GLU A 175 -6.11 23.79 -29.16
C GLU A 175 -6.86 23.13 -30.33
N ALA A 176 -6.15 22.84 -31.43
CA ALA A 176 -6.64 22.01 -32.54
C ALA A 176 -6.58 20.49 -32.25
N ALA A 177 -5.90 20.04 -31.20
CA ALA A 177 -5.65 18.62 -30.96
C ALA A 177 -6.94 17.83 -30.64
N HIS A 178 -7.03 16.61 -31.17
CA HIS A 178 -8.17 15.72 -30.94
C HIS A 178 -8.45 15.48 -29.45
N PHE A 179 -7.40 15.36 -28.62
CA PHE A 179 -7.57 15.16 -27.17
C PHE A 179 -8.31 16.31 -26.46
N TYR A 180 -8.33 17.52 -27.02
CA TYR A 180 -8.95 18.70 -26.41
C TYR A 180 -10.28 19.09 -27.09
N VAL A 181 -10.32 19.03 -28.42
CA VAL A 181 -11.51 19.35 -29.23
C VAL A 181 -12.64 18.35 -29.01
N ASN A 182 -12.32 17.06 -28.78
CA ASN A 182 -13.33 16.03 -28.61
C ASN A 182 -14.17 16.23 -27.32
N LYS A 183 -15.48 16.43 -27.49
CA LYS A 183 -16.49 16.55 -26.41
C LYS A 183 -17.37 15.31 -26.22
N ASP A 184 -17.04 14.19 -26.86
CA ASP A 184 -17.75 12.92 -26.66
C ASP A 184 -17.62 12.43 -25.21
N ILE A 185 -16.56 12.81 -24.49
CA ILE A 185 -16.37 12.47 -23.08
C ILE A 185 -17.47 13.06 -22.20
N ASP A 186 -17.79 14.34 -22.38
CA ASP A 186 -18.85 15.02 -21.64
C ASP A 186 -20.23 14.43 -21.98
N ARG A 187 -20.45 14.06 -23.25
CA ARG A 187 -21.67 13.36 -23.69
C ARG A 187 -21.79 11.99 -23.01
N LEU A 188 -20.73 11.17 -23.03
CA LEU A 188 -20.72 9.84 -22.40
C LEU A 188 -20.96 9.91 -20.89
N ILE A 189 -20.40 10.90 -20.20
CA ILE A 189 -20.65 11.16 -18.78
C ILE A 189 -22.16 11.41 -18.56
N GLN A 190 -22.76 12.34 -19.30
CA GLN A 190 -24.19 12.67 -19.16
C GLN A 190 -25.12 11.51 -19.53
N GLU A 191 -24.80 10.74 -20.58
CA GLU A 191 -25.56 9.55 -20.98
C GLU A 191 -25.47 8.43 -19.93
N THR A 192 -24.32 8.30 -19.25
CA THR A 192 -24.11 7.34 -18.16
C THR A 192 -24.87 7.76 -16.90
N GLU A 193 -24.83 9.04 -16.51
CA GLU A 193 -25.65 9.55 -15.39
C GLU A 193 -27.14 9.33 -15.64
N ARG A 194 -27.60 9.58 -16.88
CA ARG A 194 -29.01 9.44 -17.26
C ARG A 194 -29.48 7.99 -17.21
N ALA A 195 -28.72 7.07 -17.80
CA ALA A 195 -29.02 5.63 -17.76
C ALA A 195 -29.05 5.11 -16.32
N PHE A 196 -28.04 5.45 -15.51
CA PHE A 196 -27.98 5.00 -14.12
C PHE A 196 -29.11 5.58 -13.25
N THR A 197 -29.43 6.86 -13.44
CA THR A 197 -30.52 7.51 -12.67
C THR A 197 -31.86 6.92 -13.03
N ASN A 198 -32.20 6.86 -14.33
CA ASN A 198 -33.53 6.50 -14.78
C ASN A 198 -33.78 4.99 -14.75
N ASP A 199 -32.83 4.20 -15.26
CA ASP A 199 -33.06 2.79 -15.56
C ASP A 199 -32.65 1.87 -14.40
N ILE A 200 -31.70 2.32 -13.57
CA ILE A 200 -31.06 1.52 -12.50
C ILE A 200 -31.49 1.95 -11.08
N GLU A 201 -31.65 3.26 -10.81
CA GLU A 201 -32.17 3.78 -9.51
C GLU A 201 -33.61 4.33 -9.59
N GLY A 202 -34.27 4.27 -10.75
CA GLY A 202 -35.71 4.55 -10.89
C GLY A 202 -36.11 6.02 -10.80
N GLY A 203 -35.21 6.94 -11.18
CA GLY A 203 -35.41 8.39 -11.19
C GLY A 203 -34.81 9.14 -9.99
N ASP A 204 -34.33 8.44 -8.96
CA ASP A 204 -33.70 9.06 -7.79
C ASP A 204 -32.28 9.54 -8.10
N ARG A 205 -32.16 10.79 -8.59
CA ARG A 205 -30.87 11.42 -8.92
C ARG A 205 -29.95 11.54 -7.71
N GLN A 206 -30.46 11.79 -6.50
CA GLN A 206 -29.58 11.96 -5.33
C GLN A 206 -28.90 10.64 -4.96
N LYS A 207 -29.66 9.55 -4.93
CA LYS A 207 -29.15 8.20 -4.67
C LYS A 207 -28.28 7.68 -5.81
N ALA A 208 -28.63 7.99 -7.06
CA ALA A 208 -27.81 7.70 -8.24
C ALA A 208 -26.46 8.40 -8.15
N MET A 209 -26.42 9.73 -7.94
CA MET A 209 -25.18 10.48 -7.87
C MET A 209 -24.34 10.12 -6.63
N LYS A 210 -24.95 9.84 -5.47
CA LYS A 210 -24.24 9.30 -4.30
C LYS A 210 -23.61 7.92 -4.56
N ARG A 211 -24.11 7.18 -5.56
CA ARG A 211 -23.60 5.85 -5.92
C ARG A 211 -22.62 5.87 -7.10
N LEU A 212 -22.71 6.85 -8.00
CA LEU A 212 -21.79 7.07 -9.12
C LEU A 212 -20.56 7.89 -8.73
N ARG A 213 -20.75 9.00 -8.03
CA ARG A 213 -19.66 9.82 -7.51
C ARG A 213 -19.03 9.05 -6.36
N VAL A 214 -17.81 8.57 -6.58
CA VAL A 214 -16.99 8.09 -5.47
C VAL A 214 -16.69 9.30 -4.57
N PRO A 215 -16.85 9.20 -3.24
CA PRO A 215 -16.40 10.24 -2.33
C PRO A 215 -14.95 10.60 -2.64
N PRO A 216 -14.54 11.88 -2.56
CA PRO A 216 -13.17 12.25 -2.85
C PRO A 216 -12.23 11.42 -1.98
N LEU A 217 -11.19 10.83 -2.58
CA LEU A 217 -10.15 10.06 -1.87
C LEU A 217 -9.27 10.92 -0.94
N GLY A 218 -9.66 12.18 -0.71
CA GLY A 218 -9.23 13.08 0.35
C GLY A 218 -10.41 13.49 1.24
N GLU A 219 -11.29 12.56 1.63
CA GLU A 219 -12.22 12.80 2.74
C GLU A 219 -11.38 13.31 3.93
N GLN A 220 -11.65 14.54 4.37
CA GLN A 220 -10.82 15.19 5.40
C GLN A 220 -10.81 14.29 6.63
N GLN A 221 -9.67 13.67 6.90
CA GLN A 221 -9.51 12.73 8.00
C GLN A 221 -9.97 13.43 9.27
N SER A 222 -10.91 12.80 9.98
CA SER A 222 -11.52 13.43 11.15
C SER A 222 -10.40 13.91 12.08
N PRO A 223 -10.32 15.21 12.40
CA PRO A 223 -9.25 15.73 13.26
C PRO A 223 -9.19 14.99 14.60
N TRP A 224 -10.32 14.43 15.02
CA TRP A 224 -10.46 13.56 16.18
C TRP A 224 -9.71 12.22 16.05
N THR A 225 -9.76 11.56 14.89
CA THR A 225 -8.99 10.33 14.62
C THR A 225 -7.50 10.63 14.66
N THR A 226 -7.04 11.68 13.99
CA THR A 226 -5.63 12.10 14.01
C THR A 226 -5.16 12.42 15.44
N PHE A 227 -5.97 13.14 16.21
CA PHE A 227 -5.71 13.43 17.62
C PHE A 227 -5.59 12.15 18.47
N LYS A 228 -6.54 11.21 18.34
CA LYS A 228 -6.49 9.93 19.06
C LYS A 228 -5.25 9.11 18.72
N VAL A 229 -4.89 9.00 17.44
CA VAL A 229 -3.69 8.26 17.01
C VAL A 229 -2.46 8.86 17.69
N GLY A 230 -2.31 10.19 17.66
CA GLY A 230 -1.22 10.88 18.36
C GLY A 230 -1.24 10.67 19.88
N LEU A 231 -2.41 10.78 20.52
CA LEU A 231 -2.58 10.60 21.96
C LEU A 231 -2.23 9.18 22.40
N PHE A 232 -2.79 8.15 21.76
CA PHE A 232 -2.54 6.76 22.13
C PHE A 232 -1.13 6.31 21.74
N SER A 233 -0.56 6.78 20.61
CA SER A 233 0.85 6.52 20.27
C SER A 233 1.79 7.13 21.30
N GLY A 234 1.57 8.39 21.69
CA GLY A 234 2.37 9.06 22.72
C GLY A 234 2.25 8.40 24.09
N ALA A 235 1.03 8.05 24.49
CA ALA A 235 0.78 7.28 25.72
C ALA A 235 1.46 5.90 25.69
N PHE A 236 1.41 5.19 24.55
CA PHE A 236 2.09 3.92 24.39
C PHE A 236 3.61 4.05 24.53
N VAL A 237 4.25 5.04 23.89
CA VAL A 237 5.70 5.26 24.02
C VAL A 237 6.10 5.51 25.48
N VAL A 238 5.35 6.35 26.20
CA VAL A 238 5.61 6.61 27.63
C VAL A 238 5.42 5.34 28.47
N LEU A 239 4.31 4.61 28.28
CA LEU A 239 4.04 3.37 29.02
C LEU A 239 5.02 2.24 28.68
N PHE A 240 5.50 2.16 27.44
CA PHE A 240 6.50 1.18 27.01
C PHE A 240 7.86 1.44 27.65
N LEU A 241 8.28 2.71 27.74
CA LEU A 241 9.46 3.11 28.52
C LEU A 241 9.28 2.79 30.01
N THR A 242 8.09 3.05 30.58
CA THR A 242 7.78 2.65 31.96
C THR A 242 7.84 1.13 32.15
N VAL A 243 7.33 0.33 31.21
CA VAL A 243 7.46 -1.14 31.24
C VAL A 243 8.92 -1.59 31.27
N ILE A 244 9.77 -1.00 30.43
CA ILE A 244 11.22 -1.32 30.40
C ILE A 244 11.87 -0.97 31.76
N LEU A 245 11.61 0.23 32.28
CA LEU A 245 12.18 0.67 33.56
C LEU A 245 11.66 -0.20 34.72
N SER A 246 10.36 -0.51 34.76
CA SER A 246 9.77 -1.40 35.77
C SER A 246 10.38 -2.81 35.71
N ALA A 247 10.55 -3.39 34.51
CA ALA A 247 11.17 -4.69 34.34
C ALA A 247 12.64 -4.72 34.79
N ILE A 248 13.39 -3.64 34.58
CA ILE A 248 14.80 -3.51 35.03
C ILE A 248 14.89 -3.34 36.55
N PHE A 249 14.06 -2.49 37.16
CA PHE A 249 14.19 -2.12 38.58
C PHE A 249 13.40 -3.03 39.55
N HIS A 250 12.30 -3.63 39.11
CA HIS A 250 11.41 -4.46 39.94
C HIS A 250 11.41 -5.94 39.51
N GLY A 251 12.05 -6.27 38.38
CA GLY A 251 12.01 -7.60 37.78
C GLY A 251 10.70 -7.89 37.04
N PHE A 252 10.68 -8.99 36.29
CA PHE A 252 9.51 -9.44 35.52
C PHE A 252 8.77 -10.59 36.24
N GLY A 253 8.66 -10.50 37.57
CA GLY A 253 8.17 -11.57 38.43
C GLY A 253 9.14 -12.75 38.58
N ASP A 254 8.81 -13.67 39.49
CA ASP A 254 9.66 -14.82 39.86
C ASP A 254 9.97 -15.76 38.68
N ASP A 255 9.01 -15.95 37.77
CA ASP A 255 9.18 -16.72 36.52
C ASP A 255 8.99 -15.82 35.29
N TRP A 256 9.99 -14.97 35.06
CA TRP A 256 10.07 -14.05 33.93
C TRP A 256 9.88 -14.74 32.56
N ARG A 257 10.19 -16.04 32.44
CA ARG A 257 10.05 -16.81 31.19
C ARG A 257 8.58 -17.03 30.84
N VAL A 258 7.75 -17.36 31.83
CA VAL A 258 6.28 -17.44 31.65
C VAL A 258 5.76 -16.08 31.21
N GLY A 259 6.17 -15.01 31.89
CA GLY A 259 5.78 -13.64 31.57
C GLY A 259 6.12 -13.24 30.13
N LEU A 260 7.35 -13.48 29.66
CA LEU A 260 7.72 -13.17 28.27
C LEU A 260 6.86 -13.91 27.25
N ARG A 261 6.61 -15.21 27.44
CA ARG A 261 5.75 -16.01 26.54
C ARG A 261 4.30 -15.52 26.52
N MET A 262 3.77 -15.08 27.66
CA MET A 262 2.42 -14.54 27.79
C MET A 262 2.23 -13.21 27.04
N PHE A 263 3.24 -12.35 27.01
CA PHE A 263 3.12 -11.01 26.41
C PHE A 263 3.76 -10.86 25.02
N ARG A 264 4.62 -11.79 24.58
CA ARG A 264 5.23 -11.82 23.24
C ARG A 264 4.20 -11.95 22.13
N GLY A 265 3.33 -12.97 22.18
CA GLY A 265 2.32 -13.20 21.14
C GLY A 265 1.42 -11.98 20.86
N PRO A 266 0.82 -11.35 21.89
CA PRO A 266 0.01 -10.15 21.73
C PRO A 266 0.81 -8.94 21.22
N PHE A 267 2.04 -8.75 21.70
CA PHE A 267 2.92 -7.67 21.23
C PHE A 267 3.18 -7.76 19.73
N LEU A 268 3.55 -8.94 19.22
CA LEU A 268 3.83 -9.15 17.79
C LEU A 268 2.61 -8.89 16.91
N ILE A 269 1.40 -9.20 17.39
CA ILE A 269 0.15 -8.88 16.67
C ILE A 269 -0.08 -7.36 16.63
N ILE A 270 0.18 -6.65 17.75
CA ILE A 270 0.02 -5.19 17.84
C ILE A 270 1.04 -4.49 16.92
N GLU A 271 2.31 -4.88 16.99
CA GLU A 271 3.38 -4.41 16.13
C GLU A 271 3.05 -4.63 14.64
N PHE A 272 2.60 -5.83 14.29
CA PHE A 272 2.16 -6.15 12.93
C PHE A 272 1.03 -5.24 12.44
N ILE A 273 -0.01 -4.99 13.25
CA ILE A 273 -1.11 -4.08 12.86
C ILE A 273 -0.62 -2.64 12.73
N PHE A 274 0.29 -2.19 13.60
CA PHE A 274 0.89 -0.85 13.50
C PHE A 274 1.69 -0.68 12.20
N LEU A 275 2.60 -1.61 11.92
CA LEU A 275 3.43 -1.63 10.72
C LEU A 275 2.62 -1.86 9.43
N TRP A 276 1.49 -2.56 9.50
CA TRP A 276 0.50 -2.61 8.42
C TRP A 276 -0.14 -1.24 8.15
N GLY A 277 -0.46 -0.46 9.20
CA GLY A 277 -0.92 0.92 9.04
C GLY A 277 0.12 1.81 8.35
N VAL A 278 1.40 1.68 8.71
CA VAL A 278 2.52 2.40 8.08
C VAL A 278 2.71 1.98 6.60
N ASN A 279 2.57 0.68 6.30
CA ASN A 279 2.54 0.17 4.92
C ASN A 279 1.42 0.83 4.10
N VAL A 280 0.18 0.84 4.60
CA VAL A 280 -0.98 1.46 3.92
C VAL A 280 -0.75 2.95 3.68
N TYR A 281 -0.21 3.69 4.66
CA TYR A 281 0.19 5.09 4.49
C TYR A 281 1.22 5.25 3.36
N GLY A 282 2.30 4.46 3.37
CA GLY A 282 3.38 4.55 2.37
C GLY A 282 2.95 4.13 0.97
N TRP A 283 2.03 3.17 0.83
CA TRP A 283 1.41 2.84 -0.46
C TRP A 283 0.56 3.99 -0.98
N ARG A 284 -0.29 4.57 -0.13
CA ARG A 284 -1.15 5.71 -0.47
C ARG A 284 -0.34 6.92 -0.90
N SER A 285 0.74 7.26 -0.19
CA SER A 285 1.61 8.40 -0.53
C SER A 285 2.46 8.18 -1.79
N SER A 286 2.82 6.93 -2.12
CA SER A 286 3.61 6.59 -3.31
C SER A 286 2.76 6.34 -4.57
N GLY A 287 1.44 6.28 -4.42
CA GLY A 287 0.49 5.98 -5.51
C GLY A 287 0.33 4.48 -5.82
N VAL A 288 0.72 3.59 -4.91
CA VAL A 288 0.55 2.13 -5.06
C VAL A 288 -0.89 1.75 -4.70
N ASN A 289 -1.64 1.25 -5.68
CA ASN A 289 -3.06 0.89 -5.52
C ASN A 289 -3.26 -0.42 -4.75
N HIS A 290 -3.06 -0.37 -3.44
CA HIS A 290 -3.27 -1.49 -2.52
C HIS A 290 -4.75 -1.92 -2.44
N VAL A 291 -5.72 -1.00 -2.60
CA VAL A 291 -7.16 -1.29 -2.59
C VAL A 291 -7.51 -2.30 -3.70
N LEU A 292 -7.06 -2.06 -4.92
CA LEU A 292 -7.21 -2.97 -6.05
C LEU A 292 -6.49 -4.31 -5.83
N ILE A 293 -5.22 -4.26 -5.38
CA ILE A 293 -4.38 -5.46 -5.20
C ILE A 293 -4.97 -6.43 -4.17
N PHE A 294 -5.56 -5.89 -3.09
CA PHE A 294 -6.23 -6.69 -2.04
C PHE A 294 -7.71 -7.00 -2.33
N GLU A 295 -8.25 -6.54 -3.47
CA GLU A 295 -9.67 -6.67 -3.85
C GLU A 295 -10.62 -6.12 -2.77
N LEU A 296 -10.25 -4.97 -2.18
CA LEU A 296 -11.04 -4.25 -1.18
C LEU A 296 -12.10 -3.36 -1.85
N ASP A 297 -13.23 -3.12 -1.16
CA ASP A 297 -14.24 -2.16 -1.61
C ASP A 297 -13.68 -0.72 -1.53
N PRO A 298 -13.55 0.01 -2.66
CA PRO A 298 -13.03 1.39 -2.67
C PRO A 298 -13.85 2.38 -1.83
N ARG A 299 -15.08 2.03 -1.44
CA ARG A 299 -15.99 2.88 -0.66
C ARG A 299 -16.00 2.55 0.83
N ASN A 300 -15.39 1.43 1.21
CA ASN A 300 -15.52 0.84 2.54
C ASN A 300 -14.27 0.05 2.92
N HIS A 301 -13.11 0.70 2.79
CA HIS A 301 -11.84 0.24 3.32
C HIS A 301 -11.43 1.07 4.55
N LEU A 302 -10.55 0.51 5.39
CA LEU A 302 -9.95 1.28 6.48
C LEU A 302 -8.98 2.34 5.92
N SER A 303 -8.93 3.50 6.57
CA SER A 303 -7.82 4.43 6.43
C SER A 303 -6.60 3.94 7.23
N GLU A 304 -5.43 4.39 6.82
CA GLU A 304 -4.16 4.20 7.54
C GLU A 304 -4.26 4.64 9.01
N GLN A 305 -4.93 5.77 9.29
CA GLN A 305 -5.11 6.26 10.66
C GLN A 305 -6.03 5.37 11.50
N ASN A 306 -7.10 4.81 10.93
CA ASN A 306 -7.98 3.90 11.67
C ASN A 306 -7.24 2.60 12.07
N ILE A 307 -6.35 2.11 11.20
CA ILE A 307 -5.49 0.96 11.50
C ILE A 307 -4.51 1.29 12.63
N MET A 308 -3.85 2.45 12.55
CA MET A 308 -2.94 2.93 13.59
C MET A 308 -3.68 3.22 14.91
N GLU A 309 -4.93 3.69 14.90
CA GLU A 309 -5.75 3.90 16.10
C GLU A 309 -5.95 2.57 16.84
N VAL A 310 -6.39 1.53 16.12
CA VAL A 310 -6.60 0.19 16.70
C VAL A 310 -5.30 -0.37 17.27
N ALA A 311 -4.18 -0.28 16.54
CA ALA A 311 -2.88 -0.73 17.03
C ALA A 311 -2.42 0.04 18.29
N SER A 312 -2.54 1.37 18.28
CA SER A 312 -2.09 2.22 19.40
C SER A 312 -2.92 1.98 20.66
N VAL A 313 -4.24 1.80 20.52
CA VAL A 313 -5.13 1.46 21.64
C VAL A 313 -4.76 0.10 22.23
N PHE A 314 -4.54 -0.93 21.41
CA PHE A 314 -4.08 -2.22 21.92
C PHE A 314 -2.67 -2.16 22.51
N GLY A 315 -1.76 -1.34 21.99
CA GLY A 315 -0.43 -1.10 22.56
C GLY A 315 -0.50 -0.51 23.97
N VAL A 316 -1.34 0.52 24.18
CA VAL A 316 -1.60 1.08 25.52
C VAL A 316 -2.17 0.02 26.47
N ILE A 317 -3.15 -0.78 26.02
CA ILE A 317 -3.75 -1.83 26.84
C ILE A 317 -2.71 -2.93 27.17
N TRP A 318 -1.87 -3.33 26.21
CA TRP A 318 -0.78 -4.28 26.42
C TRP A 318 0.20 -3.76 27.48
N ALA A 319 0.64 -2.51 27.37
CA ALA A 319 1.59 -1.93 28.32
C ALA A 319 1.00 -1.83 29.73
N ILE A 320 -0.28 -1.45 29.85
CA ILE A 320 -1.01 -1.49 31.13
C ILE A 320 -1.09 -2.92 31.67
N CYS A 321 -1.40 -3.92 30.84
CA CYS A 321 -1.46 -5.32 31.28
C CYS A 321 -0.10 -5.85 31.76
N VAL A 322 1.01 -5.45 31.11
CA VAL A 322 2.36 -5.78 31.56
C VAL A 322 2.69 -5.10 32.90
N LEU A 323 2.33 -3.82 33.07
CA LEU A 323 2.52 -3.14 34.37
C LEU A 323 1.67 -3.78 35.47
N CYS A 324 0.42 -4.16 35.19
CA CYS A 324 -0.43 -4.91 36.12
C CYS A 324 0.15 -6.29 36.49
N TYR A 325 0.86 -6.95 35.56
CA TYR A 325 1.57 -8.21 35.81
C TYR A 325 2.79 -8.01 36.72
N ILE A 326 3.57 -6.95 36.50
CA ILE A 326 4.75 -6.62 37.33
C ILE A 326 4.33 -6.18 38.74
N TYR A 327 3.33 -5.30 38.85
CA TYR A 327 2.86 -4.73 40.12
C TYR A 327 1.68 -5.48 40.75
N CYS A 328 1.49 -6.77 40.42
CA CYS A 328 0.31 -7.53 40.84
C CYS A 328 0.14 -7.59 42.38
N GLU A 329 1.25 -7.70 43.12
CA GLU A 329 1.25 -7.74 44.59
C GLU A 329 0.83 -6.38 45.18
N SER A 330 1.35 -5.27 44.65
CA SER A 330 0.98 -3.91 45.08
C SER A 330 -0.47 -3.55 44.74
N LEU A 331 -1.03 -4.16 43.68
CA LEU A 331 -2.40 -3.97 43.23
C LEU A 331 -3.40 -4.95 43.87
N GLY A 332 -2.93 -5.99 44.57
CA GLY A 332 -3.77 -7.03 45.15
C GLY A 332 -4.52 -7.90 44.14
N ILE A 333 -4.01 -8.04 42.91
CA ILE A 333 -4.65 -8.79 41.82
C ILE A 333 -3.92 -10.10 41.50
N PRO A 334 -4.60 -11.16 41.02
CA PRO A 334 -3.94 -12.39 40.58
C PRO A 334 -2.99 -12.10 39.41
N GLN A 335 -1.73 -12.49 39.52
CA GLN A 335 -0.67 -12.13 38.57
C GLN A 335 -1.04 -12.43 37.10
N TYR A 336 -1.67 -13.58 36.84
CA TYR A 336 -1.99 -14.02 35.48
C TYR A 336 -3.36 -13.55 34.97
N SER A 337 -4.08 -12.71 35.73
CA SER A 337 -5.35 -12.11 35.30
C SER A 337 -5.19 -11.10 34.14
N ALA A 338 -4.10 -10.32 34.14
CA ALA A 338 -3.82 -9.33 33.10
C ALA A 338 -3.56 -9.95 31.70
N PRO A 339 -2.70 -10.97 31.53
CA PRO A 339 -2.50 -11.60 30.21
C PRO A 339 -3.76 -12.31 29.69
N ILE A 340 -4.52 -13.05 30.52
CA ILE A 340 -5.76 -13.69 30.05
C ILE A 340 -6.84 -12.68 29.67
N PHE A 341 -6.94 -11.55 30.39
CA PHE A 341 -7.79 -10.43 30.01
C PHE A 341 -7.41 -9.88 28.63
N LEU A 342 -6.12 -9.64 28.37
CA LEU A 342 -5.63 -9.12 27.07
C LEU A 342 -5.99 -10.06 25.91
N TYR A 343 -5.70 -11.36 26.03
CA TYR A 343 -6.05 -12.35 25.01
C TYR A 343 -7.56 -12.41 24.77
N THR A 344 -8.35 -12.42 25.84
CA THR A 344 -9.82 -12.44 25.77
C THR A 344 -10.35 -11.20 25.07
N LEU A 345 -9.80 -10.01 25.38
CA LEU A 345 -10.19 -8.74 24.76
C LEU A 345 -9.84 -8.69 23.26
N MET A 346 -8.65 -9.13 22.87
CA MET A 346 -8.24 -9.17 21.45
C MET A 346 -9.09 -10.16 20.65
N LEU A 347 -9.38 -11.33 21.21
CA LEU A 347 -10.24 -12.33 20.58
C LEU A 347 -11.71 -11.86 20.47
N ALA A 348 -12.24 -11.28 21.56
CA ALA A 348 -13.58 -10.69 21.57
C ALA A 348 -13.69 -9.53 20.56
N PHE A 349 -12.68 -8.66 20.46
CA PHE A 349 -12.64 -7.62 19.44
C PHE A 349 -12.69 -8.24 18.04
N LEU A 350 -11.82 -9.19 17.71
CA LEU A 350 -11.75 -9.78 16.37
C LEU A 350 -13.07 -10.48 15.99
N LEU A 351 -13.64 -11.28 16.90
CA LEU A 351 -14.80 -12.13 16.64
C LEU A 351 -16.17 -11.46 16.89
N ASN A 352 -16.22 -10.26 17.46
CA ASN A 352 -17.48 -9.55 17.79
C ASN A 352 -18.40 -9.39 16.56
N PRO A 353 -19.59 -10.03 16.51
CA PRO A 353 -20.46 -10.03 15.33
C PRO A 353 -21.30 -8.75 15.19
N THR A 354 -21.23 -7.82 16.14
CA THR A 354 -21.98 -6.56 16.05
C THR A 354 -21.35 -5.60 15.03
N LYS A 355 -22.16 -4.71 14.44
CA LYS A 355 -21.73 -3.69 13.48
C LYS A 355 -20.92 -2.53 14.09
N THR A 356 -20.27 -2.77 15.22
CA THR A 356 -19.40 -1.83 15.93
C THR A 356 -17.92 -2.08 15.57
N PHE A 357 -17.04 -1.12 15.91
CA PHE A 357 -15.58 -1.27 15.81
C PHE A 357 -15.09 -1.85 14.47
N HIS A 358 -15.41 -1.19 13.35
CA HIS A 358 -14.95 -1.60 12.00
C HIS A 358 -15.31 -3.05 11.60
N HIS A 359 -16.55 -3.47 11.88
CA HIS A 359 -17.10 -4.80 11.57
C HIS A 359 -16.67 -5.39 10.21
N GLU A 360 -16.79 -4.62 9.12
CA GLU A 360 -16.49 -5.11 7.76
C GLU A 360 -15.02 -5.51 7.59
N ALA A 361 -14.08 -4.75 8.18
CA ALA A 361 -12.66 -5.07 8.16
C ALA A 361 -12.32 -6.27 9.05
N ARG A 362 -12.97 -6.40 10.21
CA ARG A 362 -12.81 -7.57 11.09
C ARG A 362 -13.35 -8.85 10.44
N TYR A 363 -14.52 -8.76 9.80
CA TYR A 363 -15.11 -9.85 9.01
C TYR A 363 -14.22 -10.23 7.82
N TRP A 364 -13.66 -9.25 7.09
CA TRP A 364 -12.68 -9.50 6.03
C TRP A 364 -11.44 -10.24 6.57
N ALA A 365 -10.86 -9.79 7.68
CA ALA A 365 -9.69 -10.43 8.29
C ALA A 365 -9.97 -11.90 8.69
N VAL A 366 -11.10 -12.15 9.37
CA VAL A 366 -11.53 -13.53 9.74
C VAL A 366 -11.79 -14.38 8.50
N ARG A 367 -12.39 -13.82 7.45
CA ARG A 367 -12.64 -14.51 6.17
C ARG A 367 -11.35 -14.88 5.45
N VAL A 368 -10.38 -13.98 5.35
CA VAL A 368 -9.08 -14.28 4.71
C VAL A 368 -8.32 -15.31 5.56
N LEU A 369 -8.22 -15.11 6.89
CA LEU A 369 -7.54 -16.04 7.80
C LEU A 369 -8.14 -17.46 7.74
N SER A 370 -9.48 -17.59 7.72
CA SER A 370 -10.13 -18.89 7.61
C SER A 370 -9.87 -19.57 6.25
N ARG A 371 -9.80 -18.83 5.12
CA ARG A 371 -9.36 -19.38 3.83
C ARG A 371 -7.90 -19.85 3.83
N VAL A 372 -7.01 -19.16 4.56
CA VAL A 372 -5.60 -19.57 4.75
C VAL A 372 -5.54 -20.89 5.52
N ILE A 373 -6.21 -20.97 6.67
CA ILE A 373 -6.22 -22.16 7.53
C ILE A 373 -6.82 -23.37 6.81
N MET A 374 -7.87 -23.15 6.00
CA MET A 374 -8.52 -24.17 5.18
C MET A 374 -7.88 -24.37 3.78
N ALA A 375 -6.63 -24.00 3.56
CA ALA A 375 -5.90 -24.42 2.37
C ALA A 375 -5.74 -25.96 2.37
N PRO A 376 -5.94 -26.67 1.23
CA PRO A 376 -6.01 -26.19 -0.16
C PRO A 376 -7.45 -26.09 -0.73
N PHE A 377 -8.50 -26.00 0.09
CA PHE A 377 -9.88 -26.16 -0.38
C PHE A 377 -10.43 -24.95 -1.16
N PHE A 378 -9.96 -23.74 -0.86
CA PHE A 378 -10.45 -22.50 -1.47
C PHE A 378 -9.61 -22.07 -2.69
N PHE A 379 -10.15 -21.18 -3.53
CA PHE A 379 -9.34 -20.46 -4.52
C PHE A 379 -8.48 -19.42 -3.80
N VAL A 380 -7.23 -19.26 -4.22
CA VAL A 380 -6.22 -18.43 -3.52
C VAL A 380 -6.11 -17.07 -4.18
N THR A 381 -6.61 -16.01 -3.53
CA THR A 381 -6.44 -14.62 -4.00
C THR A 381 -5.13 -14.01 -3.49
N PHE A 382 -4.81 -12.78 -3.92
CA PHE A 382 -3.61 -12.07 -3.43
C PHE A 382 -3.62 -11.94 -1.90
N ALA A 383 -4.75 -11.52 -1.32
CA ALA A 383 -4.91 -11.40 0.13
C ALA A 383 -4.64 -12.71 0.88
N ASP A 384 -5.06 -13.86 0.34
CA ASP A 384 -4.88 -15.16 1.00
C ASP A 384 -3.41 -15.56 1.07
N PHE A 385 -2.65 -15.40 -0.02
CA PHE A 385 -1.23 -15.71 0.02
C PHE A 385 -0.44 -14.63 0.77
N TRP A 386 -0.78 -13.35 0.62
CA TRP A 386 -0.14 -12.26 1.34
C TRP A 386 -0.22 -12.48 2.86
N LEU A 387 -1.43 -12.75 3.38
CA LEU A 387 -1.65 -12.99 4.82
C LEU A 387 -0.83 -14.20 5.29
N ALA A 388 -0.85 -15.29 4.51
CA ALA A 388 -0.09 -16.50 4.85
C ALA A 388 1.44 -16.27 4.92
N ASP A 389 2.01 -15.33 4.17
CA ASP A 389 3.42 -14.92 4.35
C ASP A 389 3.64 -14.13 5.64
N GLN A 390 2.68 -13.30 6.06
CA GLN A 390 2.75 -12.63 7.37
C GLN A 390 2.73 -13.66 8.51
N LEU A 391 1.90 -14.71 8.40
CA LEU A 391 1.83 -15.79 9.39
C LEU A 391 3.16 -16.55 9.55
N ASN A 392 3.98 -16.63 8.49
CA ASN A 392 5.32 -17.23 8.58
C ASN A 392 6.29 -16.37 9.42
N SER A 393 6.06 -15.06 9.50
CA SER A 393 6.87 -14.12 10.30
C SER A 393 6.40 -13.99 11.75
N ILE A 394 5.19 -14.46 12.09
CA ILE A 394 4.67 -14.52 13.48
C ILE A 394 4.55 -15.94 14.06
N VAL A 395 5.31 -16.91 13.54
CA VAL A 395 5.45 -18.27 14.12
C VAL A 395 5.65 -18.26 15.66
N PRO A 396 6.44 -17.36 16.26
CA PRO A 396 6.61 -17.30 17.72
C PRO A 396 5.29 -17.08 18.48
N ALA A 397 4.38 -16.25 17.96
CA ALA A 397 3.06 -16.04 18.56
C ALA A 397 2.18 -17.30 18.52
N PHE A 398 2.31 -18.11 17.46
CA PHE A 398 1.65 -19.42 17.40
C PHE A 398 2.24 -20.42 18.41
N LEU A 399 3.56 -20.42 18.61
CA LEU A 399 4.24 -21.31 19.56
C LEU A 399 3.91 -21.03 21.02
N ASP A 400 3.52 -19.79 21.35
CA ASP A 400 3.08 -19.42 22.70
C ASP A 400 1.65 -19.94 23.01
N ILE A 401 0.78 -20.12 22.00
CA ILE A 401 -0.62 -20.53 22.21
C ILE A 401 -0.77 -21.88 22.95
N PRO A 402 -0.10 -23.00 22.54
CA PRO A 402 -0.19 -24.26 23.27
C PRO A 402 0.33 -24.18 24.71
N PHE A 403 1.38 -23.38 24.93
CA PHE A 403 1.94 -23.15 26.26
C PHE A 403 0.93 -22.43 27.17
N ILE A 404 0.28 -21.40 26.64
CA ILE A 404 -0.74 -20.60 27.34
C ILE A 404 -1.98 -21.46 27.68
N ILE A 405 -2.45 -22.27 26.74
CA ILE A 405 -3.58 -23.20 26.96
C ILE A 405 -3.26 -24.19 28.08
N CYS A 406 -2.06 -24.78 28.07
CA CYS A 406 -1.62 -25.68 29.14
C CYS A 406 -1.53 -24.95 30.49
N PHE A 407 -0.85 -23.80 30.52
CA PHE A 407 -0.59 -23.06 31.76
C PHE A 407 -1.88 -22.62 32.46
N PHE A 408 -2.88 -22.13 31.72
CA PHE A 408 -4.17 -21.78 32.31
C PHE A 408 -5.05 -22.98 32.65
N GLY A 409 -4.80 -24.15 32.05
CA GLY A 409 -5.40 -25.42 32.47
C GLY A 409 -4.86 -25.91 33.82
N GLU A 410 -3.56 -25.79 34.05
CA GLU A 410 -2.90 -26.15 35.32
C GLU A 410 -3.10 -25.10 36.43
N ASN A 411 -3.27 -23.81 36.06
CA ASN A 411 -3.47 -22.70 37.00
C ASN A 411 -4.83 -21.99 36.78
N PRO A 412 -5.96 -22.62 37.18
CA PRO A 412 -7.29 -22.05 36.99
C PRO A 412 -7.58 -20.83 37.87
N ASN A 413 -6.81 -20.62 38.94
CA ASN A 413 -6.98 -19.49 39.87
C ASN A 413 -6.20 -18.24 39.46
N TRP A 414 -5.36 -18.33 38.41
CA TRP A 414 -4.52 -17.25 37.88
C TRP A 414 -3.54 -16.63 38.90
N GLN A 415 -3.25 -17.37 39.96
CA GLN A 415 -2.40 -16.93 41.07
C GLN A 415 -0.91 -17.09 40.74
N LYS A 416 -0.07 -16.33 41.46
CA LYS A 416 1.39 -16.46 41.41
C LYS A 416 1.80 -17.91 41.69
N THR A 417 2.66 -18.47 40.84
CA THR A 417 3.14 -19.86 40.91
C THR A 417 4.62 -19.91 40.59
N SER A 418 5.38 -20.68 41.37
CA SER A 418 6.83 -20.81 41.24
C SER A 418 7.28 -22.03 40.43
N TYR A 419 6.36 -22.87 39.96
CA TYR A 419 6.69 -24.18 39.35
C TYR A 419 5.90 -24.54 38.07
N GLY A 420 4.87 -23.77 37.69
CA GLY A 420 3.99 -24.14 36.56
C GLY A 420 4.59 -24.01 35.15
N GLY A 421 5.69 -23.27 34.98
CA GLY A 421 6.25 -23.00 33.65
C GLY A 421 6.90 -24.20 32.97
N SER A 422 7.44 -25.16 33.72
CA SER A 422 8.30 -26.23 33.19
C SER A 422 7.55 -27.51 32.79
N SER A 423 6.46 -27.89 33.48
CA SER A 423 5.68 -29.07 33.07
C SER A 423 5.06 -28.86 31.70
N CYS A 424 4.32 -27.77 31.52
CA CYS A 424 3.72 -27.42 30.24
C CYS A 424 4.71 -27.41 29.06
N VAL A 425 5.97 -26.99 29.23
CA VAL A 425 6.99 -27.03 28.16
C VAL A 425 7.32 -28.47 27.72
N ARG A 426 7.42 -29.40 28.69
CA ARG A 426 7.66 -30.82 28.44
C ARG A 426 6.43 -31.48 27.84
N ASP A 427 5.25 -31.18 28.37
CA ASP A 427 4.02 -31.89 28.04
C ASP A 427 3.51 -31.49 26.63
N ILE A 428 3.78 -30.27 26.18
CA ILE A 428 3.52 -29.81 24.79
C ILE A 428 4.68 -30.10 23.80
N SER A 429 5.73 -30.82 24.20
CA SER A 429 6.96 -31.01 23.39
C SER A 429 6.70 -31.56 21.98
N MET A 430 5.75 -32.49 21.83
CA MET A 430 5.30 -33.03 20.53
C MET A 430 4.42 -32.05 19.73
N VAL A 431 3.72 -31.13 20.39
CA VAL A 431 2.78 -30.18 19.77
C VAL A 431 3.52 -28.99 19.15
N ARG A 432 4.60 -28.51 19.79
CA ARG A 432 5.41 -27.37 19.31
C ARG A 432 5.91 -27.51 17.86
N PRO A 433 6.54 -28.62 17.43
CA PRO A 433 7.00 -28.75 16.03
C PRO A 433 5.83 -28.79 15.03
N ILE A 434 4.68 -29.35 15.40
CA ILE A 434 3.48 -29.34 14.55
C ILE A 434 3.02 -27.89 14.33
N VAL A 435 2.92 -27.11 15.42
CA VAL A 435 2.49 -25.71 15.37
C VAL A 435 3.50 -24.82 14.62
N ALA A 436 4.80 -25.05 14.78
CA ALA A 436 5.85 -24.36 13.99
C ALA A 436 5.71 -24.60 12.47
N ILE A 437 5.25 -25.79 12.06
CA ILE A 437 5.08 -26.15 10.64
C ILE A 437 3.84 -25.49 10.02
N LEU A 438 2.80 -25.16 10.79
CA LEU A 438 1.50 -24.72 10.25
C LEU A 438 1.58 -23.52 9.27
N PRO A 439 2.29 -22.41 9.54
CA PRO A 439 2.34 -21.30 8.59
C PRO A 439 3.03 -21.63 7.27
N ALA A 440 4.10 -22.45 7.31
CA ALA A 440 4.76 -22.95 6.11
C ALA A 440 3.86 -23.94 5.36
N TYR A 441 3.11 -24.79 6.08
CA TYR A 441 2.16 -25.74 5.51
C TYR A 441 1.01 -25.05 4.78
N TRP A 442 0.39 -24.01 5.36
CA TRP A 442 -0.68 -23.26 4.69
C TRP A 442 -0.17 -22.66 3.37
N ARG A 443 1.05 -22.10 3.37
CA ARG A 443 1.68 -21.58 2.15
C ARG A 443 2.01 -22.66 1.13
N PHE A 444 2.54 -23.80 1.56
CA PHE A 444 2.75 -24.97 0.71
C PHE A 444 1.44 -25.42 0.04
N ALA A 445 0.38 -25.63 0.82
CA ALA A 445 -0.93 -26.06 0.35
C ALA A 445 -1.56 -25.07 -0.64
N GLN A 446 -1.44 -23.75 -0.38
CA GLN A 446 -1.85 -22.71 -1.33
C GLN A 446 -1.07 -22.76 -2.65
N CYS A 447 0.24 -23.02 -2.61
CA CYS A 447 1.05 -23.13 -3.83
C CYS A 447 0.65 -24.36 -4.68
N ILE A 448 0.41 -25.51 -4.05
CA ILE A 448 -0.11 -26.71 -4.71
C ILE A 448 -1.52 -26.47 -5.30
N ARG A 449 -2.39 -25.75 -4.57
CA ARG A 449 -3.72 -25.33 -5.08
C ARG A 449 -3.59 -24.45 -6.33
N ARG A 450 -2.72 -23.43 -6.31
CA ARG A 450 -2.49 -22.57 -7.48
C ARG A 450 -1.95 -23.34 -8.69
N TYR A 451 -1.05 -24.30 -8.47
CA TYR A 451 -0.60 -25.20 -9.54
C TYR A 451 -1.75 -26.05 -10.13
N ARG A 452 -2.61 -26.63 -9.27
CA ARG A 452 -3.77 -27.41 -9.75
C ARG A 452 -4.71 -26.59 -10.65
N ASP A 453 -4.87 -25.31 -10.32
CA ASP A 453 -5.86 -24.42 -10.93
C ASP A 453 -5.37 -23.73 -12.20
N THR A 454 -4.08 -23.33 -12.26
CA THR A 454 -3.47 -22.69 -13.43
C THR A 454 -2.75 -23.68 -14.36
N ARG A 455 -2.32 -24.83 -13.83
CA ARG A 455 -1.37 -25.79 -14.44
C ARG A 455 0.03 -25.22 -14.74
N GLU A 456 0.35 -24.04 -14.22
CA GLU A 456 1.68 -23.42 -14.36
C GLU A 456 2.63 -23.95 -13.28
N ALA A 457 3.58 -24.82 -13.68
CA ALA A 457 4.55 -25.42 -12.76
C ALA A 457 5.47 -24.36 -12.12
N PHE A 458 5.91 -23.38 -12.91
CA PHE A 458 6.58 -22.17 -12.44
C PHE A 458 5.58 -21.01 -12.46
N PRO A 459 5.47 -20.19 -11.39
CA PRO A 459 6.29 -20.21 -10.17
C PRO A 459 5.79 -21.19 -9.09
N HIS A 460 4.64 -21.85 -9.27
CA HIS A 460 3.88 -22.44 -8.15
C HIS A 460 4.55 -23.63 -7.45
N LEU A 461 5.04 -24.63 -8.18
CA LEU A 461 5.70 -25.80 -7.57
C LEU A 461 7.07 -25.44 -6.98
N VAL A 462 7.76 -24.50 -7.60
CA VAL A 462 9.05 -23.98 -7.10
C VAL A 462 8.82 -23.23 -5.77
N ASN A 463 7.79 -22.40 -5.68
CA ASN A 463 7.40 -21.76 -4.42
C ASN A 463 6.93 -22.79 -3.37
N ALA A 464 6.23 -23.87 -3.76
CA ALA A 464 5.89 -24.95 -2.85
C ALA A 464 7.15 -25.61 -2.27
N ALA A 465 8.16 -25.90 -3.10
CA ALA A 465 9.44 -26.44 -2.65
C ALA A 465 10.16 -25.50 -1.65
N LYS A 466 10.05 -24.17 -1.83
CA LYS A 466 10.57 -23.17 -0.86
C LYS A 466 9.94 -23.29 0.53
N TYR A 467 8.63 -23.51 0.64
CA TYR A 467 8.02 -23.72 1.96
C TYR A 467 8.27 -25.13 2.51
N ALA A 468 8.52 -26.11 1.64
CA ALA A 468 8.87 -27.47 2.06
C ALA A 468 10.25 -27.55 2.74
N THR A 469 11.22 -26.66 2.41
CA THR A 469 12.52 -26.64 3.10
C THR A 469 12.36 -26.32 4.60
N SER A 470 11.41 -25.44 4.95
CA SER A 470 11.10 -25.11 6.36
C SER A 470 10.65 -26.33 7.18
N PHE A 471 10.01 -27.33 6.56
CA PHE A 471 9.63 -28.55 7.27
C PHE A 471 10.85 -29.32 7.78
N PHE A 472 11.89 -29.44 6.96
CA PHE A 472 13.14 -30.09 7.35
C PHE A 472 13.86 -29.33 8.47
N VAL A 473 13.85 -27.98 8.43
CA VAL A 473 14.40 -27.16 9.52
C VAL A 473 13.73 -27.48 10.86
N VAL A 474 12.39 -27.51 10.90
CA VAL A 474 11.66 -27.80 12.14
C VAL A 474 11.85 -29.25 12.58
N ILE A 475 11.77 -30.22 11.66
CA ILE A 475 11.93 -31.65 11.97
C ILE A 475 13.32 -31.94 12.53
N PHE A 476 14.38 -31.40 11.93
CA PHE A 476 15.75 -31.62 12.40
C PHE A 476 16.06 -30.84 13.69
N SER A 477 15.55 -29.61 13.84
CA SER A 477 15.66 -28.86 15.10
C SER A 477 14.99 -29.62 16.27
N TYR A 478 13.79 -30.17 16.04
CA TYR A 478 13.10 -31.01 17.00
C TYR A 478 13.89 -32.30 17.30
N LYS A 479 14.41 -32.98 16.28
CA LYS A 479 15.23 -34.20 16.46
C LYS A 479 16.50 -33.92 17.25
N PHE A 480 17.17 -32.81 17.01
CA PHE A 480 18.31 -32.34 17.81
C PHE A 480 17.92 -32.16 19.28
N GLN A 481 16.83 -31.44 19.57
CA GLN A 481 16.35 -31.20 20.93
C GLN A 481 15.96 -32.48 21.70
N ILE A 482 15.33 -33.48 21.06
CA ILE A 482 14.97 -34.73 21.78
C ILE A 482 16.08 -35.75 21.87
N THR A 483 17.25 -35.50 21.25
CA THR A 483 18.41 -36.40 21.30
C THR A 483 19.61 -35.79 22.02
N SER A 484 19.56 -34.51 22.43
CA SER A 484 20.64 -33.82 23.16
C SER A 484 21.17 -34.63 24.34
N ASP A 485 20.27 -35.18 25.13
CA ASP A 485 20.58 -35.87 26.39
C ASP A 485 21.35 -37.19 26.18
N GLY A 486 21.41 -37.68 24.93
CA GLY A 486 22.19 -38.85 24.53
C GLY A 486 23.61 -38.55 24.05
N TYR A 487 24.04 -37.28 24.02
CA TYR A 487 25.35 -36.85 23.53
C TYR A 487 26.06 -35.94 24.54
N PHE A 488 27.40 -35.98 24.59
CA PHE A 488 28.18 -35.13 25.50
C PHE A 488 28.23 -33.67 25.04
N THR A 489 28.25 -33.44 23.73
CA THR A 489 28.31 -32.10 23.11
C THR A 489 27.31 -32.01 21.96
N SER A 490 26.77 -30.82 21.69
CA SER A 490 25.94 -30.54 20.51
C SER A 490 26.58 -30.98 19.19
N LYS A 491 27.92 -30.95 19.12
CA LYS A 491 28.74 -31.39 17.97
C LYS A 491 28.77 -32.90 17.76
N ASP A 492 28.51 -33.69 18.79
CA ASP A 492 28.50 -35.16 18.68
C ASP A 492 27.15 -35.65 18.11
N ASN A 493 26.12 -34.80 18.17
CA ASN A 493 24.77 -35.10 17.69
C ASN A 493 24.65 -34.87 16.17
N PRO A 494 24.43 -35.91 15.33
CA PRO A 494 24.33 -35.75 13.88
C PRO A 494 23.14 -34.88 13.45
N TRP A 495 22.08 -34.80 14.26
CA TRP A 495 20.91 -33.96 13.97
C TRP A 495 21.23 -32.46 14.01
N PHE A 496 22.28 -32.05 14.74
CA PHE A 496 22.78 -30.68 14.72
C PHE A 496 23.20 -30.28 13.29
N TYR A 497 24.06 -31.08 12.65
CA TYR A 497 24.50 -30.82 11.28
C TYR A 497 23.36 -30.88 10.25
N CYS A 498 22.43 -31.84 10.39
CA CYS A 498 21.24 -31.89 9.55
C CYS A 498 20.40 -30.61 9.67
N TRP A 499 20.22 -30.09 10.90
CA TRP A 499 19.50 -28.85 11.14
C TRP A 499 20.21 -27.64 10.54
N ILE A 500 21.53 -27.50 10.74
CA ILE A 500 22.35 -26.43 10.13
C ILE A 500 22.20 -26.42 8.60
N VAL A 501 22.37 -27.58 7.95
CA VAL A 501 22.30 -27.69 6.48
C VAL A 501 20.90 -27.33 5.98
N ALA A 502 19.84 -27.82 6.64
CA ALA A 502 18.47 -27.46 6.28
C ALA A 502 18.19 -25.96 6.48
N ALA A 503 18.71 -25.36 7.56
CA ALA A 503 18.54 -23.93 7.84
C ALA A 503 19.25 -23.06 6.79
N ILE A 504 20.49 -23.40 6.41
CA ILE A 504 21.22 -22.73 5.34
C ILE A 504 20.46 -22.82 4.01
N VAL A 505 20.05 -24.03 3.60
CA VAL A 505 19.29 -24.23 2.35
C VAL A 505 17.99 -23.43 2.36
N SER A 506 17.25 -23.46 3.47
CA SER A 506 15.98 -22.73 3.59
C SER A 506 16.16 -21.21 3.59
N SER A 507 17.15 -20.67 4.32
CA SER A 507 17.47 -19.23 4.31
C SER A 507 17.95 -18.76 2.94
N CYS A 508 18.90 -19.47 2.31
CA CYS A 508 19.41 -19.11 0.98
C CYS A 508 18.33 -19.14 -0.10
N TYR A 509 17.49 -20.17 -0.12
CA TYR A 509 16.42 -20.29 -1.11
C TYR A 509 15.38 -19.19 -0.91
N ALA A 510 14.94 -18.97 0.32
CA ALA A 510 13.89 -17.99 0.58
C ALA A 510 14.38 -16.53 0.52
N TYR A 511 15.66 -16.24 0.79
CA TYR A 511 16.30 -14.95 0.46
C TYR A 511 16.30 -14.72 -1.07
N THR A 512 16.78 -15.71 -1.83
CA THR A 512 16.81 -15.63 -3.31
C THR A 512 15.41 -15.42 -3.89
N TRP A 513 14.39 -16.04 -3.27
CA TRP A 513 13.00 -15.87 -3.64
C TRP A 513 12.49 -14.45 -3.37
N ASP A 514 12.73 -13.90 -2.18
CA ASP A 514 12.24 -12.58 -1.82
C ASP A 514 12.80 -11.52 -2.79
N ILE A 515 14.12 -11.54 -3.03
CA ILE A 515 14.80 -10.60 -3.93
C ILE A 515 14.37 -10.74 -5.40
N LYS A 516 14.38 -11.97 -5.96
CA LYS A 516 14.16 -12.17 -7.42
C LYS A 516 12.70 -12.35 -7.80
N MET A 517 11.90 -13.03 -6.99
CA MET A 517 10.53 -13.41 -7.34
C MET A 517 9.50 -12.46 -6.74
N ASP A 518 9.60 -12.19 -5.44
CA ASP A 518 8.61 -11.36 -4.75
C ASP A 518 8.85 -9.87 -5.02
N TRP A 519 10.11 -9.41 -5.04
CA TRP A 519 10.46 -8.01 -5.33
C TRP A 519 10.79 -7.77 -6.81
N GLY A 520 11.11 -8.81 -7.59
CA GLY A 520 11.39 -8.68 -9.02
C GLY A 520 12.66 -7.88 -9.33
N LEU A 521 13.67 -7.94 -8.47
CA LEU A 521 14.96 -7.26 -8.66
C LEU A 521 15.96 -8.14 -9.41
N PHE A 522 17.12 -7.56 -9.76
CA PHE A 522 18.16 -8.17 -10.61
C PHE A 522 17.68 -8.48 -12.04
N ASP A 523 16.89 -7.60 -12.63
CA ASP A 523 16.56 -7.67 -14.06
C ASP A 523 17.79 -7.28 -14.91
N ALA A 524 18.04 -8.05 -15.97
CA ALA A 524 19.07 -7.71 -16.96
C ALA A 524 18.80 -6.39 -17.70
N LYS A 525 17.56 -5.91 -17.69
CA LYS A 525 17.12 -4.65 -18.31
C LYS A 525 17.20 -3.41 -17.41
N ALA A 526 17.74 -3.52 -16.19
CA ALA A 526 17.64 -2.47 -15.18
C ALA A 526 18.32 -1.11 -15.51
N GLY A 527 19.06 -1.00 -16.62
CA GLY A 527 19.65 0.26 -17.08
C GLY A 527 20.58 0.90 -16.04
N ASP A 528 20.28 2.14 -15.67
CA ASP A 528 21.02 2.89 -14.63
C ASP A 528 20.75 2.39 -13.21
N ASN A 529 19.62 1.70 -12.98
CA ASN A 529 19.21 1.15 -11.68
C ASN A 529 19.92 -0.19 -11.39
N ARG A 530 21.24 -0.16 -11.22
CA ARG A 530 22.09 -1.36 -11.09
C ARG A 530 21.59 -2.34 -10.03
N PHE A 531 21.46 -3.63 -10.41
CA PHE A 531 20.90 -4.72 -9.58
C PHE A 531 19.42 -4.61 -9.19
N LEU A 532 18.72 -3.54 -9.57
CA LEU A 532 17.28 -3.40 -9.33
C LEU A 532 16.51 -3.88 -10.57
N ARG A 533 15.47 -3.15 -10.97
CA ARG A 533 14.68 -3.34 -12.18
C ARG A 533 14.48 -1.99 -12.86
N GLU A 534 14.04 -2.02 -14.12
CA GLU A 534 13.87 -0.81 -14.94
C GLU A 534 12.90 0.19 -14.30
N GLU A 535 11.78 -0.29 -13.75
CA GLU A 535 10.72 0.55 -13.18
C GLU A 535 10.68 0.52 -11.64
N ILE A 536 10.87 1.70 -11.03
CA ILE A 536 10.77 1.93 -9.58
C ILE A 536 9.73 3.01 -9.28
N VAL A 537 8.92 2.78 -8.24
CA VAL A 537 7.89 3.70 -7.74
C VAL A 537 8.43 4.53 -6.58
N TYR A 538 9.25 3.94 -5.71
CA TYR A 538 9.93 4.66 -4.63
C TYR A 538 11.14 5.42 -5.21
N SER A 539 11.18 6.73 -5.01
CA SER A 539 12.15 7.63 -5.66
C SER A 539 13.60 7.48 -5.20
N SER A 540 13.84 6.82 -4.06
CA SER A 540 15.18 6.62 -3.50
C SER A 540 15.67 5.19 -3.72
N THR A 541 16.67 5.01 -4.57
CA THR A 541 17.32 3.70 -4.81
C THR A 541 17.94 3.10 -3.54
N TRP A 542 18.39 3.95 -2.60
CA TRP A 542 18.89 3.54 -1.30
C TRP A 542 17.91 2.70 -0.48
N PHE A 543 16.59 2.93 -0.64
CA PHE A 543 15.58 2.15 0.07
C PHE A 543 15.62 0.66 -0.33
N TYR A 544 15.82 0.38 -1.62
CA TYR A 544 15.94 -0.99 -2.13
C TYR A 544 17.24 -1.66 -1.67
N TYR A 545 18.37 -0.96 -1.72
CA TYR A 545 19.65 -1.51 -1.24
C TYR A 545 19.62 -1.79 0.27
N PHE A 546 18.99 -0.90 1.05
CA PHE A 546 18.74 -1.14 2.47
C PHE A 546 17.90 -2.42 2.67
N GLY A 547 16.79 -2.57 1.94
CA GLY A 547 15.97 -3.79 2.00
C GLY A 547 16.73 -5.07 1.65
N ILE A 548 17.58 -5.04 0.62
CA ILE A 548 18.40 -6.21 0.22
C ILE A 548 19.35 -6.65 1.34
N VAL A 549 19.97 -5.69 2.03
CA VAL A 549 20.90 -5.95 3.15
C VAL A 549 20.15 -6.35 4.42
N GLU A 550 19.03 -5.70 4.71
CA GLU A 550 18.18 -5.96 5.87
C GLU A 550 17.56 -7.36 5.81
N ASP A 551 17.02 -7.77 4.66
CA ASP A 551 16.51 -9.14 4.47
C ASP A 551 17.64 -10.14 4.69
N LEU A 552 18.81 -9.93 4.09
CA LEU A 552 19.96 -10.83 4.25
C LEU A 552 20.38 -10.99 5.72
N VAL A 553 20.51 -9.89 6.46
CA VAL A 553 20.94 -9.92 7.86
C VAL A 553 19.93 -10.68 8.73
N LEU A 554 18.63 -10.39 8.60
CA LEU A 554 17.60 -11.00 9.44
C LEU A 554 17.26 -12.44 9.01
N ARG A 555 17.35 -12.77 7.72
CA ARG A 555 17.29 -14.16 7.18
C ARG A 555 18.30 -15.11 7.81
N PHE A 556 19.45 -14.59 8.24
CA PHE A 556 20.51 -15.33 8.92
C PHE A 556 20.59 -15.02 10.42
N GLY A 557 19.62 -14.28 11.00
CA GLY A 557 19.57 -13.97 12.43
C GLY A 557 19.50 -15.21 13.34
N TRP A 558 19.01 -16.34 12.83
CA TRP A 558 19.07 -17.64 13.52
C TRP A 558 20.51 -18.06 13.85
N THR A 559 21.49 -17.70 13.02
CA THR A 559 22.92 -18.00 13.23
C THR A 559 23.45 -17.28 14.46
N VAL A 560 23.06 -16.02 14.66
CA VAL A 560 23.43 -15.22 15.84
C VAL A 560 22.76 -15.78 17.09
N SER A 561 21.46 -16.07 17.02
CA SER A 561 20.73 -16.73 18.12
C SER A 561 21.38 -18.03 18.56
N MET A 562 21.60 -18.95 17.63
CA MET A 562 22.24 -20.24 17.92
C MET A 562 23.65 -20.06 18.51
N SER A 563 24.47 -19.16 17.95
CA SER A 563 25.83 -18.94 18.45
C SER A 563 25.85 -18.42 19.89
N LEU A 564 24.92 -17.52 20.25
CA LEU A 564 24.82 -16.97 21.61
C LEU A 564 24.22 -17.95 22.62
N ILE A 565 23.32 -18.84 22.17
CA ILE A 565 22.73 -19.90 22.99
C ILE A 565 23.75 -21.00 23.27
N GLU A 566 24.43 -21.53 22.24
CA GLU A 566 25.45 -22.58 22.39
C GLU A 566 26.69 -22.10 23.17
N ALA A 567 27.00 -20.80 23.11
CA ALA A 567 28.06 -20.19 23.92
C ALA A 567 27.62 -19.86 25.37
N GLY A 568 26.34 -20.08 25.73
CA GLY A 568 25.81 -19.83 27.07
C GLY A 568 25.64 -18.35 27.43
N TYR A 569 25.76 -17.42 26.48
CA TYR A 569 25.63 -15.98 26.75
C TYR A 569 24.18 -15.52 26.87
N MET A 570 23.24 -16.17 26.18
CA MET A 570 21.82 -15.77 26.19
C MET A 570 20.88 -16.98 26.16
N GLU A 571 19.78 -16.90 26.91
CA GLU A 571 18.73 -17.93 26.88
C GLU A 571 17.84 -17.83 25.62
N GLY A 572 17.37 -18.98 25.15
CA GLY A 572 16.56 -19.08 23.93
C GLY A 572 15.24 -18.29 23.96
N ASP A 573 14.57 -18.19 25.12
CA ASP A 573 13.36 -17.37 25.25
C ASP A 573 13.65 -15.86 25.09
N VAL A 574 14.82 -15.39 25.52
CA VAL A 574 15.26 -13.99 25.33
C VAL A 574 15.60 -13.76 23.86
N MET A 575 16.39 -14.63 23.23
CA MET A 575 16.73 -14.51 21.81
C MET A 575 15.49 -14.55 20.90
N MET A 576 14.53 -15.44 21.19
CA MET A 576 13.24 -15.45 20.48
C MET A 576 12.49 -14.12 20.67
N THR A 577 12.47 -13.56 21.88
CA THR A 577 11.78 -12.30 22.16
C THR A 577 12.45 -11.10 21.47
N ILE A 578 13.77 -11.12 21.24
CA ILE A 578 14.50 -10.10 20.47
C ILE A 578 14.32 -10.27 18.96
N LEU A 579 14.38 -11.50 18.44
CA LEU A 579 14.32 -11.75 17.00
C LEU A 579 12.89 -11.74 16.42
N SER A 580 11.86 -12.02 17.23
CA SER A 580 10.48 -12.04 16.71
C SER A 580 10.01 -10.67 16.19
N PRO A 581 10.20 -9.54 16.91
CA PRO A 581 9.89 -8.21 16.38
C PRO A 581 10.68 -7.88 15.11
N LEU A 582 11.97 -8.24 15.06
CA LEU A 582 12.81 -8.02 13.88
C LEU A 582 12.31 -8.79 12.65
N GLU A 583 11.84 -10.03 12.81
CA GLU A 583 11.23 -10.79 11.70
C GLU A 583 9.89 -10.18 11.24
N VAL A 584 9.12 -9.55 12.13
CA VAL A 584 7.93 -8.75 11.76
C VAL A 584 8.34 -7.49 11.00
N PHE A 585 9.43 -6.82 11.42
CA PHE A 585 9.98 -5.64 10.73
C PHE A 585 10.51 -5.97 9.33
N ARG A 586 11.23 -7.08 9.17
CA ARG A 586 11.66 -7.62 7.85
C ARG A 586 10.47 -7.82 6.93
N ARG A 587 9.40 -8.42 7.45
CA ARG A 587 8.16 -8.62 6.69
C ARG A 587 7.47 -7.29 6.34
N PHE A 588 7.54 -6.29 7.21
CA PHE A 588 7.07 -4.93 6.96
C PHE A 588 7.81 -4.28 5.77
N ILE A 589 9.12 -4.47 5.64
CA ILE A 589 9.90 -3.98 4.49
C ILE A 589 9.55 -4.79 3.22
N TRP A 590 9.49 -6.12 3.31
CA TRP A 590 9.09 -6.99 2.20
C TRP A 590 7.71 -6.60 1.62
N ASN A 591 6.77 -6.16 2.46
CA ASN A 591 5.44 -5.75 2.05
C ASN A 591 5.45 -4.57 1.05
N TYR A 592 6.36 -3.59 1.21
CA TYR A 592 6.50 -2.48 0.26
C TYR A 592 6.88 -2.99 -1.13
N PHE A 593 8.02 -3.68 -1.25
CA PHE A 593 8.54 -4.14 -2.53
C PHE A 593 7.65 -5.22 -3.18
N ARG A 594 7.00 -6.07 -2.38
CA ARG A 594 6.06 -7.08 -2.91
C ARG A 594 4.84 -6.44 -3.57
N LEU A 595 4.22 -5.45 -2.92
CA LEU A 595 3.05 -4.77 -3.48
C LEU A 595 3.41 -3.90 -4.68
N GLU A 596 4.57 -3.26 -4.64
CA GLU A 596 5.10 -2.48 -5.74
C GLU A 596 5.34 -3.35 -6.99
N ASN A 597 5.96 -4.53 -6.83
CA ASN A 597 6.13 -5.50 -7.91
C ASN A 597 4.77 -6.01 -8.44
N GLU A 598 3.78 -6.25 -7.58
CA GLU A 598 2.42 -6.62 -8.01
C GLU A 598 1.71 -5.49 -8.77
N HIS A 599 1.88 -4.24 -8.33
CA HIS A 599 1.33 -3.05 -8.98
C HIS A 599 1.88 -2.93 -10.40
N LEU A 600 3.21 -2.93 -10.55
CA LEU A 600 3.87 -2.83 -11.86
C LEU A 600 3.47 -3.97 -12.80
N ASN A 601 3.37 -5.22 -12.31
CA ASN A 601 2.88 -6.35 -13.09
C ASN A 601 1.41 -6.22 -13.54
N ASN A 602 0.55 -5.59 -12.72
CA ASN A 602 -0.85 -5.34 -13.09
C ASN A 602 -1.02 -4.15 -14.04
N CYS A 603 -0.18 -3.11 -13.92
CA CYS A 603 -0.08 -2.01 -14.87
C CYS A 603 0.39 -2.50 -16.24
N GLY A 604 1.49 -3.28 -16.30
CA GLY A 604 2.04 -3.83 -17.55
C GLY A 604 1.12 -4.84 -18.26
N LYS A 605 0.14 -5.42 -17.55
CA LYS A 605 -0.92 -6.28 -18.11
C LYS A 605 -2.24 -5.54 -18.36
N PHE A 606 -2.27 -4.21 -18.21
CA PHE A 606 -3.44 -3.33 -18.37
C PHE A 606 -4.67 -3.71 -17.52
N ARG A 607 -4.50 -4.50 -16.46
CA ARG A 607 -5.60 -4.96 -15.59
C ARG A 607 -6.10 -3.87 -14.64
N ALA A 608 -5.32 -2.80 -14.45
CA ALA A 608 -5.52 -1.79 -13.41
C ALA A 608 -6.51 -0.66 -13.76
N VAL A 609 -7.19 -0.70 -14.91
CA VAL A 609 -8.22 0.31 -15.29
C VAL A 609 -9.49 0.23 -14.41
N ARG A 610 -9.57 -0.72 -13.47
CA ARG A 610 -10.81 -1.16 -12.83
C ARG A 610 -11.32 -0.27 -11.69
N ASP A 611 -10.46 0.17 -10.76
CA ASP A 611 -10.90 0.62 -9.42
C ASP A 611 -10.18 1.87 -8.89
N ILE A 612 -10.14 2.98 -9.65
CA ILE A 612 -9.36 4.18 -9.25
C ILE A 612 -10.18 5.44 -9.28
N SER A 613 -10.38 6.02 -8.11
CA SER A 613 -11.15 7.24 -7.90
C SER A 613 -10.25 8.46 -7.70
N VAL A 614 -9.55 8.88 -8.76
CA VAL A 614 -9.14 10.29 -8.83
C VAL A 614 -10.43 11.10 -8.77
N ALA A 615 -10.52 12.01 -7.80
CA ALA A 615 -11.70 12.83 -7.62
C ALA A 615 -11.99 13.60 -8.93
N PRO A 616 -13.26 13.76 -9.35
CA PRO A 616 -13.57 14.79 -10.32
C PRO A 616 -13.04 16.11 -9.78
N MET A 617 -12.27 16.87 -10.56
CA MET A 617 -11.89 18.22 -10.14
C MET A 617 -13.18 19.00 -9.86
N ASP A 618 -13.34 19.53 -8.64
CA ASP A 618 -14.52 20.31 -8.33
C ASP A 618 -14.46 21.67 -9.06
N CYS A 619 -15.62 22.33 -9.22
CA CYS A 619 -15.63 23.71 -9.71
C CYS A 619 -14.74 24.63 -8.85
N SER A 620 -14.57 24.34 -7.56
CA SER A 620 -13.63 25.08 -6.69
C SER A 620 -12.16 24.79 -7.02
N ASP A 621 -11.77 23.56 -7.34
CA ASP A 621 -10.41 23.21 -7.80
C ASP A 621 -10.14 23.79 -9.18
N GLN A 622 -11.10 23.70 -10.09
CA GLN A 622 -11.03 24.31 -11.41
C GLN A 622 -10.93 25.85 -11.31
N THR A 623 -11.66 26.47 -10.37
CA THR A 623 -11.54 27.91 -10.04
C THR A 623 -10.20 28.25 -9.38
N THR A 624 -9.63 27.34 -8.60
CA THR A 624 -8.31 27.53 -7.97
C THR A 624 -7.20 27.38 -8.99
N ILE A 625 -7.33 26.45 -9.94
CA ILE A 625 -6.50 26.35 -11.14
C ILE A 625 -6.62 27.65 -11.94
N LEU A 626 -7.84 28.12 -12.25
CA LEU A 626 -8.16 29.40 -12.94
C LEU A 626 -7.49 30.60 -12.25
N ARG A 627 -7.64 30.75 -10.93
CA ARG A 627 -6.94 31.80 -10.16
C ARG A 627 -5.41 31.64 -10.21
N MET A 628 -4.89 30.41 -10.22
CA MET A 628 -3.47 30.12 -10.52
C MET A 628 -3.11 30.26 -12.02
N MET A 629 -4.01 30.74 -12.89
CA MET A 629 -3.73 31.14 -14.27
C MET A 629 -3.54 32.66 -14.39
N ASP A 630 -4.14 33.42 -13.48
CA ASP A 630 -4.30 34.88 -13.55
C ASP A 630 -3.36 35.65 -12.58
N GLU A 631 -2.57 34.95 -11.76
CA GLU A 631 -1.45 35.58 -11.02
C GLU A 631 -0.34 36.01 -12.02
N GLU A 632 -0.26 37.32 -12.32
CA GLU A 632 0.78 37.95 -13.17
C GLU A 632 2.21 37.60 -12.70
N ASP A 633 2.41 37.67 -11.38
CA ASP A 633 3.62 37.27 -10.66
C ASP A 633 3.47 35.88 -10.02
N GLY A 634 3.84 34.85 -10.78
CA GLY A 634 3.76 33.47 -10.32
C GLY A 634 4.51 33.21 -9.00
N VAL A 635 3.74 33.05 -7.92
CA VAL A 635 4.13 32.67 -6.54
C VAL A 635 5.57 33.06 -6.14
N VAL A 636 5.75 34.29 -5.67
CA VAL A 636 6.94 34.70 -4.92
C VAL A 636 7.13 33.77 -3.73
N ASN A 637 8.29 33.09 -3.68
CA ASN A 637 8.65 32.20 -2.59
C ASN A 637 8.68 32.96 -1.26
N ARG A 638 7.69 32.72 -0.39
CA ARG A 638 7.71 33.14 1.01
C ARG A 638 8.71 32.29 1.81
N ARG A 639 9.99 32.35 1.45
CA ARG A 639 11.08 31.76 2.25
C ARG A 639 11.03 32.38 3.65
N GLY A 640 11.16 31.52 4.65
CA GLY A 640 11.05 31.90 6.06
C GLY A 640 12.09 32.92 6.49
N LYS A 641 11.85 33.53 7.65
CA LYS A 641 12.79 34.41 8.34
C LYS A 641 14.15 33.72 8.54
N THR A 642 15.15 34.12 7.76
CA THR A 642 16.56 33.92 8.13
C THR A 642 17.25 35.28 8.12
N LYS A 643 17.98 35.59 9.20
CA LYS A 643 18.55 36.92 9.44
C LYS A 643 19.77 37.19 8.55
N GLY A 644 19.81 38.39 7.96
CA GLY A 644 21.04 39.15 7.75
C GLY A 644 21.88 38.87 6.49
N LEU A 645 22.38 39.96 5.91
CA LEU A 645 23.56 40.06 5.01
C LEU A 645 23.46 39.41 3.62
N SER A 646 23.02 40.22 2.64
CA SER A 646 23.83 40.64 1.46
C SER A 646 22.97 41.14 0.30
N LYS A 647 22.14 42.17 0.54
CA LYS A 647 21.15 42.66 -0.44
C LYS A 647 21.69 43.69 -1.46
N LYS A 648 22.99 43.64 -1.78
CA LYS A 648 23.68 44.71 -2.57
C LYS A 648 24.24 44.29 -3.93
N LYS A 649 24.19 43.00 -4.30
CA LYS A 649 24.67 42.51 -5.62
C LYS A 649 23.55 42.13 -6.61
N GLU A 650 22.36 41.83 -6.10
CA GLU A 650 21.20 41.41 -6.91
C GLU A 650 20.47 42.62 -7.52
N GLN A 651 20.40 43.73 -6.76
CA GLN A 651 19.66 44.94 -7.13
C GLN A 651 20.31 45.74 -8.28
N GLN A 652 21.56 45.43 -8.65
CA GLN A 652 22.28 46.08 -9.75
C GLN A 652 22.15 45.30 -11.09
N ARG A 653 21.64 44.06 -11.08
CA ARG A 653 21.27 43.31 -12.31
C ARG A 653 19.81 43.51 -12.71
N LEU A 654 18.93 43.84 -11.76
CA LEU A 654 17.49 44.07 -12.00
C LEU A 654 17.16 45.43 -12.67
N LEU A 655 18.12 46.35 -12.76
CA LEU A 655 17.93 47.68 -13.35
C LEU A 655 18.21 47.75 -14.87
N LEU A 656 18.57 46.63 -15.52
CA LEU A 656 18.82 46.53 -16.96
C LEU A 656 17.71 45.79 -17.74
N LEU A 657 16.61 45.42 -17.06
CA LEU A 657 15.49 44.66 -17.64
C LEU A 657 14.11 45.30 -17.36
N GLN A 658 14.06 46.60 -17.02
CA GLN A 658 12.82 47.38 -17.07
C GLN A 658 12.72 48.08 -18.42
N GLY A 659 12.10 47.38 -19.37
CA GLY A 659 11.74 47.89 -20.69
C GLY A 659 10.63 47.03 -21.29
N GLU A 660 9.43 47.60 -21.32
CA GLU A 660 8.23 47.16 -22.05
C GLU A 660 7.49 45.88 -21.56
N SER A 661 6.17 45.99 -21.58
CA SER A 661 5.21 44.95 -21.22
C SER A 661 5.07 43.96 -22.37
N VAL A 662 5.15 42.65 -22.07
CA VAL A 662 4.99 41.58 -23.08
C VAL A 662 3.60 41.59 -23.74
N GLU A 663 2.60 42.23 -23.12
CA GLU A 663 1.25 42.40 -23.68
C GLU A 663 1.21 43.39 -24.86
N ASP A 664 2.15 44.34 -24.95
CA ASP A 664 2.23 45.28 -26.08
C ASP A 664 2.94 44.68 -27.32
N LEU A 665 3.70 43.58 -27.14
CA LEU A 665 4.42 42.89 -28.22
C LEU A 665 3.58 41.88 -29.01
N CYS A 666 2.37 41.57 -28.52
CA CYS A 666 1.52 40.49 -29.03
C CYS A 666 0.09 40.98 -29.35
N SER A 667 -0.06 42.29 -29.64
CA SER A 667 -1.29 42.98 -30.06
C SER A 667 -1.32 43.28 -31.57
#